data_AF-A0A1F6GEL4-F1
#
_entry.id   AF-A0A1F6GEL4-F1
#
_cell.length_a   1.000
_cell.length_b   1.000
_cell.length_c   1.000
_cell.angle_alpha   90.00
_cell.angle_beta   90.00
_cell.angle_gamma   90.00
#
_symmetry.space_group_name_H-M   'P 1'
#
loop_
_entity.id
_entity.type
_entity.pdbx_description
1 polymer ?
#
loop_
_entity_poly.entity_id
_entity_poly.type
_entity_poly.pdbx_seq_one_letter_code
_entity_poly.pdbx_strand_id
1 'polypeptide(L)'
;MTEPNYINYPGNFVFEPPYELNGTELFGLPIKGEQKTIQSFVDKFFAPILAGSDISYKSLGPFVLLGLSFSKHATSLDSEARKTGFMPENDWAFWLPLIRYEGGQPKRLVWFMPYVFVNSPIAMACGRESFGFLKNSALFTPNTAPEDPTDFSLTAWAFKEFGIDQEAAEQEIFSLKSTQNPVSWAEALFDDLMGAEQTFEEIVNQGINDPIALIKALLSDLIKGEVPMVFLKEFRSVKEPKGACYQAIAEAPAKITKLNPLTDISPITKIFNLHNPELASYPFAESFGIEKGVQPIGPGIQVKMDFVMEMGEVIKRRGKQKPQKVAVLGGGLGSLTTLAAIVTAPEWDNQYEFTVYERSWRLGGKGASGRNAQEKQAIEEHGLHIWLGFYNNAFHLINGAYRATLERLGYGNLGLTYKDFYTPTDLVVFQENLKDYLDIDAPKGANGYDWKPFPVNFPKNAEEPGTPDLLAGPIDYAEMMVEALLEVLQNVQESLTGEADSEDQGFLGRLQDFTQGMVGAKLVQELDQGLSDLLAGLQKASKIIDQNTGGEVTDIETLIEEILGEILKVIDRIQNAVGVLIKPLLLKWDLLRHFWLMMDFGLAILTGMCVDKIFTRGFRVINDMNFKDWLRKHGADVFTIKGPMLQTIYDIVFGYQDGDPDRPVFAAGVGLFGSLRMLLTYKGNIFWRMNMGMGDVIFTPFYEVLSAKGVKFKLFQEIEEIELSADGTAIEGLKMANLIKLKAGVTEYNPFVTLPYHVPGKNLTIDWPCWPSDINWDQIDPTQAARLQKAWTDQHQNLESNWLDWDDQKERYQLKLGVDFDRVICGITPAALRPISGQLAARIPDWTPMLDSLKTTLTRCSELWFKKSLKELGFNPGSKLYENMEPIVGGYQEPYSSTADLSHLLPQEEWSGPDKPKYLAYPCSTIDTRIIAPSGQLPPPTDHSFPKIAFDKFMANNQEWLNKWAAHLWPKAANPDGTFDQNSLAFEYWRVGINYTEHYVLTAPGTPHLRRGPNDFGIANFFIAGDWTQNLINAGCVEGGVISGLNCARFFTNWPIPIYNATKEDLIHGP
;
A
#
# COMPACT_ATOMS: atom_id res chain seq x y z
N MET A 1 -11.03 -23.47 -33.88
CA MET A 1 -10.37 -24.79 -34.04
C MET A 1 -11.41 -25.85 -33.74
N THR A 2 -11.53 -26.87 -34.58
CA THR A 2 -12.36 -28.05 -34.29
C THR A 2 -11.83 -28.75 -33.04
N GLU A 3 -12.70 -29.18 -32.14
CA GLU A 3 -12.30 -29.91 -30.95
C GLU A 3 -11.65 -31.25 -31.33
N PRO A 4 -10.64 -31.73 -30.60
CA PRO A 4 -10.08 -33.06 -30.83
C PRO A 4 -11.13 -34.13 -30.52
N ASN A 5 -11.11 -35.23 -31.26
CA ASN A 5 -12.00 -36.36 -31.02
C ASN A 5 -11.77 -36.94 -29.62
N TYR A 6 -12.86 -37.21 -28.88
CA TYR A 6 -12.80 -37.99 -27.65
C TYR A 6 -12.41 -39.45 -27.98
N ILE A 7 -11.52 -40.04 -27.18
CA ILE A 7 -11.02 -41.40 -27.41
C ILE A 7 -11.73 -42.37 -26.47
N ASN A 8 -12.60 -43.21 -27.03
CA ASN A 8 -13.25 -44.30 -26.29
C ASN A 8 -12.40 -45.57 -26.24
N TYR A 9 -12.52 -46.34 -25.16
CA TYR A 9 -11.83 -47.61 -24.96
C TYR A 9 -12.67 -48.56 -24.07
N PRO A 10 -12.45 -49.90 -24.14
CA PRO A 10 -13.17 -50.85 -23.29
C PRO A 10 -12.97 -50.57 -21.79
N GLY A 11 -14.06 -50.51 -21.04
CA GLY A 11 -14.05 -50.17 -19.61
C GLY A 11 -14.18 -48.67 -19.30
N ASN A 12 -14.28 -47.81 -20.33
CA ASN A 12 -14.64 -46.40 -20.12
C ASN A 12 -16.13 -46.27 -19.75
N PHE A 13 -16.42 -45.56 -18.65
CA PHE A 13 -17.78 -45.32 -18.15
C PHE A 13 -18.32 -43.92 -18.47
N VAL A 14 -17.74 -43.28 -19.50
CA VAL A 14 -18.15 -41.96 -20.00
C VAL A 14 -18.73 -42.17 -21.39
N PHE A 15 -20.04 -42.33 -21.47
CA PHE A 15 -20.76 -42.60 -22.71
C PHE A 15 -21.10 -41.31 -23.44
N GLU A 16 -21.29 -41.38 -24.75
CA GLU A 16 -21.63 -40.24 -25.59
C GLU A 16 -23.00 -39.65 -25.21
N PRO A 17 -23.12 -38.34 -24.91
CA PRO A 17 -24.42 -37.67 -24.79
C PRO A 17 -25.08 -37.48 -26.18
N PRO A 18 -26.39 -37.15 -26.27
CA PRO A 18 -27.33 -36.85 -25.19
C PRO A 18 -27.71 -38.06 -24.32
N TYR A 19 -28.17 -37.81 -23.09
CA TYR A 19 -28.63 -38.86 -22.18
C TYR A 19 -30.15 -38.79 -21.98
N GLU A 20 -30.83 -39.91 -22.14
CA GLU A 20 -32.26 -40.08 -21.91
C GLU A 20 -32.50 -40.70 -20.54
N LEU A 21 -33.38 -40.07 -19.75
CA LEU A 21 -33.79 -40.51 -18.42
C LEU A 21 -35.31 -40.73 -18.42
N ASN A 22 -35.70 -42.00 -18.34
CA ASN A 22 -37.08 -42.46 -18.38
C ASN A 22 -37.55 -43.00 -17.03
N GLY A 23 -38.84 -42.82 -16.75
CA GLY A 23 -39.49 -43.16 -15.49
C GLY A 23 -38.95 -42.35 -14.33
N THR A 24 -38.71 -41.05 -14.53
CA THR A 24 -38.15 -40.17 -13.50
C THR A 24 -39.24 -39.67 -12.56
N GLU A 25 -38.98 -39.77 -11.25
CA GLU A 25 -39.79 -39.16 -10.20
C GLU A 25 -38.90 -38.19 -9.41
N LEU A 26 -39.24 -36.89 -9.43
CA LEU A 26 -38.52 -35.81 -8.77
C LEU A 26 -39.35 -35.26 -7.61
N PHE A 27 -38.77 -35.23 -6.41
CA PHE A 27 -39.33 -34.50 -5.26
C PHE A 27 -38.57 -33.19 -5.10
N GLY A 28 -39.24 -32.05 -5.30
CA GLY A 28 -38.69 -30.71 -5.13
C GLY A 28 -39.12 -30.09 -3.81
N LEU A 29 -38.17 -29.90 -2.89
CA LEU A 29 -38.42 -29.35 -1.55
C LEU A 29 -37.69 -28.01 -1.39
N PRO A 30 -38.39 -26.87 -1.26
CA PRO A 30 -37.75 -25.57 -1.09
C PRO A 30 -37.14 -25.44 0.31
N ILE A 31 -35.95 -24.84 0.35
CA ILE A 31 -35.16 -24.54 1.54
C ILE A 31 -34.89 -23.04 1.58
N LYS A 32 -35.10 -22.41 2.74
CA LYS A 32 -34.71 -21.03 2.98
C LYS A 32 -33.22 -20.96 3.37
N GLY A 33 -32.50 -20.04 2.74
CA GLY A 33 -31.12 -19.69 3.06
C GLY A 33 -30.95 -18.18 3.16
N GLU A 34 -29.76 -17.68 2.81
CA GLU A 34 -29.43 -16.26 2.83
C GLU A 34 -28.92 -15.79 1.46
N GLN A 35 -29.59 -14.80 0.85
CA GLN A 35 -29.32 -14.39 -0.52
C GLN A 35 -27.88 -13.89 -0.74
N LYS A 36 -27.32 -13.11 0.19
CA LYS A 36 -25.94 -12.60 0.06
C LYS A 36 -24.90 -13.71 0.07
N THR A 37 -25.10 -14.69 0.96
CA THR A 37 -24.26 -15.89 1.05
C THR A 37 -24.38 -16.74 -0.21
N ILE A 38 -25.59 -16.99 -0.70
CA ILE A 38 -25.80 -17.69 -1.99
C ILE A 38 -25.13 -16.95 -3.14
N GLN A 39 -25.29 -15.63 -3.24
CA GLN A 39 -24.67 -14.84 -4.32
C GLN A 39 -23.13 -14.91 -4.24
N SER A 40 -22.57 -14.72 -3.05
CA SER A 40 -21.13 -14.81 -2.83
C SER A 40 -20.58 -16.19 -3.17
N PHE A 41 -21.35 -17.25 -2.91
CA PHE A 41 -21.01 -18.60 -3.31
C PHE A 41 -21.07 -18.78 -4.83
N VAL A 42 -22.13 -18.32 -5.50
CA VAL A 42 -22.27 -18.33 -6.97
C VAL A 42 -21.14 -17.57 -7.67
N ASP A 43 -20.75 -16.41 -7.14
CA ASP A 43 -19.68 -15.58 -7.70
C ASP A 43 -18.34 -16.32 -7.70
N LYS A 44 -18.06 -17.17 -6.70
CA LYS A 44 -16.83 -18.00 -6.66
C LYS A 44 -16.72 -18.95 -7.87
N PHE A 45 -17.83 -19.44 -8.41
CA PHE A 45 -17.84 -20.35 -9.55
C PHE A 45 -17.74 -19.62 -10.88
N PHE A 46 -18.47 -18.51 -11.04
CA PHE A 46 -18.67 -17.91 -12.36
C PHE A 46 -17.94 -16.59 -12.58
N ALA A 47 -17.82 -15.72 -11.57
CA ALA A 47 -17.28 -14.37 -11.76
C ALA A 47 -15.82 -14.36 -12.28
N PRO A 48 -14.88 -15.19 -11.78
CA PRO A 48 -13.51 -15.20 -12.28
C PRO A 48 -13.40 -15.52 -13.77
N ILE A 49 -14.25 -16.42 -14.28
CA ILE A 49 -14.22 -16.85 -15.68
C ILE A 49 -14.96 -15.82 -16.55
N LEU A 50 -16.05 -15.24 -16.05
CA LEU A 50 -16.84 -14.22 -16.75
C LEU A 50 -16.22 -12.82 -16.73
N ALA A 51 -15.12 -12.59 -16.01
CA ALA A 51 -14.43 -11.30 -15.97
C ALA A 51 -14.20 -10.71 -17.38
N GLY A 52 -14.69 -9.48 -17.60
CA GLY A 52 -14.62 -8.80 -18.89
C GLY A 52 -15.62 -9.27 -19.95
N SER A 53 -16.58 -10.14 -19.62
CA SER A 53 -17.75 -10.43 -20.47
C SER A 53 -18.97 -9.63 -20.05
N ASP A 54 -19.98 -9.57 -20.91
CA ASP A 54 -21.27 -8.95 -20.68
C ASP A 54 -22.28 -9.88 -19.98
N ILE A 55 -21.88 -11.12 -19.69
CA ILE A 55 -22.70 -12.15 -19.03
C ILE A 55 -22.42 -12.20 -17.53
N SER A 56 -23.48 -12.33 -16.72
CA SER A 56 -23.35 -12.64 -15.27
C SER A 56 -24.54 -13.48 -14.79
N TYR A 57 -24.38 -14.18 -13.66
CA TYR A 57 -25.46 -14.95 -13.03
C TYR A 57 -25.73 -14.41 -11.63
N LYS A 58 -26.99 -14.15 -11.30
CA LYS A 58 -27.40 -13.66 -9.98
C LYS A 58 -28.43 -14.57 -9.35
N SER A 59 -28.37 -14.76 -8.04
CA SER A 59 -29.38 -15.53 -7.31
C SER A 59 -30.76 -14.88 -7.43
N LEU A 60 -31.78 -15.70 -7.68
CA LEU A 60 -33.16 -15.23 -7.81
C LEU A 60 -33.73 -14.73 -6.47
N GLY A 61 -33.23 -15.28 -5.35
CA GLY A 61 -33.66 -14.93 -3.99
C GLY A 61 -32.93 -15.77 -2.93
N PRO A 62 -33.40 -15.74 -1.67
CA PRO A 62 -32.78 -16.45 -0.54
C PRO A 62 -33.18 -17.93 -0.47
N PHE A 63 -33.29 -18.64 -1.60
CA PHE A 63 -33.83 -20.00 -1.64
C PHE A 63 -32.95 -20.99 -2.39
N VAL A 64 -32.97 -22.22 -1.91
CA VAL A 64 -32.36 -23.40 -2.53
C VAL A 64 -33.46 -24.44 -2.71
N LEU A 65 -33.52 -25.11 -3.85
CA LEU A 65 -34.44 -26.23 -4.06
C LEU A 65 -33.67 -27.55 -3.85
N LEU A 66 -34.06 -28.34 -2.87
CA LEU A 66 -33.56 -29.71 -2.72
C LEU A 66 -34.36 -30.63 -3.64
N GLY A 67 -33.73 -31.06 -4.73
CA GLY A 67 -34.32 -31.99 -5.70
C GLY A 67 -33.87 -33.41 -5.41
N LEU A 68 -34.81 -34.32 -5.14
CA LEU A 68 -34.56 -35.75 -4.94
C LEU A 68 -35.11 -36.50 -6.16
N SER A 69 -34.26 -36.79 -7.14
CA SER A 69 -34.66 -37.46 -8.39
C SER A 69 -34.38 -38.95 -8.35
N PHE A 70 -35.31 -39.74 -8.90
CA PHE A 70 -35.22 -41.18 -9.06
C PHE A 70 -35.58 -41.56 -10.51
N SER A 71 -34.59 -41.95 -11.29
CA SER A 71 -34.76 -42.37 -12.69
C SER A 71 -34.65 -43.89 -12.81
N LYS A 72 -35.65 -44.54 -13.41
CA LYS A 72 -35.64 -46.01 -13.57
C LYS A 72 -34.73 -46.46 -14.71
N HIS A 73 -34.56 -45.61 -15.72
CA HIS A 73 -33.84 -45.96 -16.94
C HIS A 73 -33.08 -44.75 -17.51
N ALA A 74 -31.81 -44.65 -17.19
CA ALA A 74 -30.85 -43.72 -17.78
C ALA A 74 -29.99 -44.43 -18.84
N THR A 75 -29.93 -43.89 -20.05
CA THR A 75 -29.10 -44.41 -21.16
C THR A 75 -28.65 -43.30 -22.10
N SER A 76 -27.67 -43.58 -22.96
CA SER A 76 -27.29 -42.69 -24.06
C SER A 76 -28.27 -42.77 -25.23
N LEU A 77 -28.43 -41.67 -25.97
CA LEU A 77 -29.10 -41.64 -27.27
C LEU A 77 -28.16 -41.83 -28.46
N ASP A 78 -26.84 -41.90 -28.25
CA ASP A 78 -25.90 -42.26 -29.31
C ASP A 78 -26.14 -43.70 -29.80
N SER A 79 -26.04 -43.88 -31.11
CA SER A 79 -26.39 -45.13 -31.78
C SER A 79 -25.52 -46.34 -31.38
N GLU A 80 -24.26 -46.10 -31.01
CA GLU A 80 -23.34 -47.16 -30.57
C GLU A 80 -23.35 -47.27 -29.04
N ALA A 81 -23.28 -46.16 -28.32
CA ALA A 81 -23.24 -46.14 -26.86
C ALA A 81 -24.49 -46.76 -26.24
N ARG A 82 -25.68 -46.54 -26.83
CA ARG A 82 -26.95 -47.11 -26.34
C ARG A 82 -26.97 -48.64 -26.34
N LYS A 83 -26.12 -49.30 -27.14
CA LYS A 83 -26.00 -50.77 -27.15
C LYS A 83 -25.38 -51.32 -25.86
N THR A 84 -24.75 -50.48 -25.04
CA THR A 84 -24.15 -50.88 -23.75
C THR A 84 -25.18 -51.11 -22.64
N GLY A 85 -26.41 -50.61 -22.79
CA GLY A 85 -27.52 -50.82 -21.87
C GLY A 85 -28.01 -49.56 -21.17
N PHE A 86 -28.70 -49.75 -20.04
CA PHE A 86 -29.25 -48.68 -19.21
C PHE A 86 -29.01 -48.97 -17.72
N MET A 87 -29.19 -47.97 -16.87
CA MET A 87 -29.12 -48.12 -15.41
C MET A 87 -30.21 -47.30 -14.70
N PRO A 88 -30.64 -47.68 -13.50
CA PRO A 88 -31.33 -46.74 -12.62
C PRO A 88 -30.34 -45.69 -12.10
N GLU A 89 -30.82 -44.46 -11.91
CA GLU A 89 -30.02 -43.34 -11.40
C GLU A 89 -30.83 -42.58 -10.36
N ASN A 90 -30.29 -42.45 -9.15
CA ASN A 90 -30.75 -41.44 -8.20
C ASN A 90 -29.85 -40.22 -8.36
N ASP A 91 -30.46 -39.04 -8.42
CA ASP A 91 -29.76 -37.76 -8.54
C ASP A 91 -30.37 -36.80 -7.52
N TRP A 92 -29.73 -36.68 -6.36
CA TRP A 92 -30.18 -35.75 -5.32
C TRP A 92 -29.23 -34.56 -5.28
N ALA A 93 -29.78 -33.36 -5.41
CA ALA A 93 -28.99 -32.15 -5.57
C ALA A 93 -29.61 -30.93 -4.89
N PHE A 94 -28.76 -29.95 -4.61
CA PHE A 94 -29.16 -28.61 -4.21
C PHE A 94 -29.17 -27.72 -5.45
N TRP A 95 -30.34 -27.25 -5.84
CA TRP A 95 -30.59 -26.48 -7.05
C TRP A 95 -30.74 -25.01 -6.68
N LEU A 96 -29.87 -24.17 -7.25
CA LEU A 96 -29.90 -22.73 -7.10
C LEU A 96 -30.57 -22.09 -8.31
N PRO A 97 -31.70 -21.40 -8.13
CA PRO A 97 -32.33 -20.61 -9.20
C PRO A 97 -31.54 -19.33 -9.43
N LEU A 98 -30.98 -19.17 -10.62
CA LEU A 98 -30.21 -18.00 -11.01
C LEU A 98 -30.87 -17.26 -12.18
N ILE A 99 -30.65 -15.96 -12.27
CA ILE A 99 -30.96 -15.15 -13.43
C ILE A 99 -29.68 -14.92 -14.23
N ARG A 100 -29.71 -15.32 -15.50
CA ARG A 100 -28.67 -14.96 -16.47
C ARG A 100 -28.90 -13.53 -16.94
N TYR A 101 -27.90 -12.68 -16.75
CA TYR A 101 -27.82 -11.33 -17.27
C TYR A 101 -26.93 -11.28 -18.51
N GLU A 102 -27.26 -10.40 -19.44
CA GLU A 102 -26.46 -10.11 -20.63
C GLU A 102 -26.61 -8.64 -20.99
N GLY A 103 -25.48 -7.91 -21.12
CA GLY A 103 -25.48 -6.46 -21.32
C GLY A 103 -26.14 -5.69 -20.16
N GLY A 104 -26.06 -6.25 -18.93
CA GLY A 104 -26.71 -5.70 -17.75
C GLY A 104 -28.23 -5.94 -17.65
N GLN A 105 -28.84 -6.61 -18.63
CA GLN A 105 -30.28 -6.90 -18.67
C GLN A 105 -30.57 -8.37 -18.31
N PRO A 106 -31.60 -8.66 -17.49
CA PRO A 106 -32.00 -10.04 -17.19
C PRO A 106 -32.55 -10.72 -18.46
N LYS A 107 -32.14 -11.96 -18.72
CA LYS A 107 -32.52 -12.70 -19.94
C LYS A 107 -33.42 -13.90 -19.68
N ARG A 108 -33.03 -14.77 -18.75
CA ARG A 108 -33.77 -16.00 -18.43
C ARG A 108 -33.38 -16.56 -17.06
N LEU A 109 -34.25 -17.41 -16.53
CA LEU A 109 -33.95 -18.31 -15.42
C LEU A 109 -32.95 -19.37 -15.91
N VAL A 110 -32.03 -19.78 -15.04
CA VAL A 110 -31.09 -20.87 -15.25
C VAL A 110 -30.78 -21.54 -13.91
N TRP A 111 -30.59 -22.85 -13.91
CA TRP A 111 -30.37 -23.63 -12.70
C TRP A 111 -28.90 -24.01 -12.52
N PHE A 112 -28.38 -23.78 -11.32
CA PHE A 112 -27.03 -24.19 -10.94
C PHE A 112 -27.08 -25.23 -9.82
N MET A 113 -26.36 -26.34 -9.97
CA MET A 113 -26.36 -27.44 -8.99
C MET A 113 -24.94 -27.67 -8.44
N PRO A 114 -24.54 -26.94 -7.39
CA PRO A 114 -23.18 -27.02 -6.83
C PRO A 114 -22.90 -28.30 -6.02
N TYR A 115 -23.93 -28.96 -5.50
CA TYR A 115 -23.81 -30.24 -4.79
C TYR A 115 -24.79 -31.23 -5.40
N VAL A 116 -24.25 -32.28 -6.01
CA VAL A 116 -25.01 -33.33 -6.68
C VAL A 116 -24.50 -34.69 -6.19
N PHE A 117 -25.41 -35.57 -5.84
CA PHE A 117 -25.10 -36.90 -5.35
C PHE A 117 -25.82 -37.95 -6.19
N VAL A 118 -25.09 -39.00 -6.58
CA VAL A 118 -25.61 -40.09 -7.39
C VAL A 118 -25.25 -41.47 -6.86
N ASN A 119 -26.08 -42.47 -7.14
CA ASN A 119 -25.88 -43.86 -6.71
C ASN A 119 -25.03 -44.68 -7.68
N SER A 120 -24.66 -44.11 -8.83
CA SER A 120 -23.93 -44.81 -9.89
C SER A 120 -22.61 -44.08 -10.22
N PRO A 121 -21.47 -44.79 -10.23
CA PRO A 121 -20.20 -44.21 -10.67
C PRO A 121 -20.22 -43.81 -12.15
N ILE A 122 -21.07 -44.46 -12.97
CA ILE A 122 -21.22 -44.14 -14.39
C ILE A 122 -21.92 -42.79 -14.57
N ALA A 123 -23.03 -42.59 -13.85
CA ALA A 123 -23.74 -41.31 -13.82
C ALA A 123 -22.83 -40.17 -13.35
N MET A 124 -22.01 -40.44 -12.33
CA MET A 124 -21.02 -39.50 -11.82
C MET A 124 -20.02 -39.11 -12.91
N ALA A 125 -19.40 -40.09 -13.57
CA ALA A 125 -18.41 -39.84 -14.62
C ALA A 125 -19.02 -39.09 -15.82
N CYS A 126 -20.14 -39.57 -16.37
CA CYS A 126 -20.84 -38.94 -17.49
C CYS A 126 -21.25 -37.48 -17.18
N GLY A 127 -21.84 -37.22 -16.01
CA GLY A 127 -22.26 -35.87 -15.64
C GLY A 127 -21.10 -34.89 -15.48
N ARG A 128 -20.01 -35.33 -14.82
CA ARG A 128 -18.80 -34.51 -14.61
C ARG A 128 -18.08 -34.24 -15.92
N GLU A 129 -17.89 -35.27 -16.74
CA GLU A 129 -17.02 -35.17 -17.92
C GLU A 129 -17.71 -34.58 -19.15
N SER A 130 -19.01 -34.85 -19.35
CA SER A 130 -19.75 -34.34 -20.51
C SER A 130 -20.21 -32.91 -20.30
N PHE A 131 -20.80 -32.59 -19.15
CA PHE A 131 -21.45 -31.29 -18.89
C PHE A 131 -20.72 -30.42 -17.87
N GLY A 132 -20.20 -31.01 -16.79
CA GLY A 132 -19.62 -30.27 -15.66
C GLY A 132 -20.50 -30.28 -14.41
N PHE A 133 -21.38 -31.28 -14.25
CA PHE A 133 -22.06 -31.50 -12.96
C PHE A 133 -21.04 -31.83 -11.87
N LEU A 134 -21.23 -31.30 -10.66
CA LEU A 134 -20.36 -31.58 -9.52
C LEU A 134 -20.83 -32.84 -8.76
N LYS A 135 -20.98 -33.95 -9.49
CA LYS A 135 -21.49 -35.22 -8.95
C LYS A 135 -20.48 -35.87 -8.00
N ASN A 136 -21.00 -36.41 -6.90
CA ASN A 136 -20.33 -37.28 -5.94
C ASN A 136 -21.11 -38.58 -5.78
N SER A 137 -20.41 -39.67 -5.46
CA SER A 137 -21.06 -40.96 -5.19
C SER A 137 -21.66 -40.98 -3.79
N ALA A 138 -22.87 -41.53 -3.65
CA ALA A 138 -23.57 -41.62 -2.37
C ALA A 138 -24.47 -42.87 -2.27
N LEU A 139 -24.88 -43.18 -1.05
CA LEU A 139 -25.91 -44.17 -0.71
C LEU A 139 -27.17 -43.45 -0.25
N PHE A 140 -28.32 -43.94 -0.71
CA PHE A 140 -29.63 -43.29 -0.56
C PHE A 140 -30.58 -44.19 0.20
N THR A 141 -31.34 -43.59 1.12
CA THR A 141 -32.48 -44.24 1.76
C THR A 141 -33.69 -43.34 1.64
N PRO A 142 -34.78 -43.77 0.97
CA PRO A 142 -34.88 -44.97 0.13
C PRO A 142 -34.05 -44.85 -1.15
N ASN A 143 -33.67 -45.99 -1.74
CA ASN A 143 -32.93 -46.03 -3.01
C ASN A 143 -33.85 -46.07 -4.25
N THR A 144 -35.17 -46.09 -4.05
CA THR A 144 -36.19 -46.04 -5.11
C THR A 144 -37.27 -45.06 -4.68
N ALA A 145 -37.95 -44.42 -5.65
CA ALA A 145 -39.02 -43.47 -5.37
C ALA A 145 -40.10 -44.10 -4.47
N PRO A 146 -40.39 -43.52 -3.29
CA PRO A 146 -41.50 -43.97 -2.47
C PRO A 146 -42.83 -43.48 -3.07
N GLU A 147 -43.90 -44.28 -2.93
CA GLU A 147 -45.25 -43.87 -3.39
C GLU A 147 -45.79 -42.66 -2.62
N ASP A 148 -45.45 -42.55 -1.34
CA ASP A 148 -45.77 -41.43 -0.46
C ASP A 148 -44.47 -40.92 0.19
N PRO A 149 -44.12 -39.62 0.10
CA PRO A 149 -42.89 -39.08 0.68
C PRO A 149 -42.68 -39.50 2.15
N THR A 150 -41.61 -40.24 2.42
CA THR A 150 -41.21 -40.73 3.75
C THR A 150 -39.97 -40.00 4.26
N ASP A 151 -39.31 -40.53 5.27
CA ASP A 151 -37.97 -40.09 5.63
C ASP A 151 -36.99 -40.33 4.46
N PHE A 152 -36.06 -39.40 4.27
CA PHE A 152 -34.96 -39.52 3.31
C PHE A 152 -33.63 -39.35 4.03
N SER A 153 -32.58 -40.05 3.62
CA SER A 153 -31.22 -39.79 4.10
C SER A 153 -30.19 -40.15 3.04
N LEU A 154 -29.08 -39.43 3.08
CA LEU A 154 -27.97 -39.61 2.16
C LEU A 154 -26.65 -39.75 2.92
N THR A 155 -25.88 -40.79 2.56
CA THR A 155 -24.54 -41.03 3.10
C THR A 155 -23.51 -40.97 1.98
N ALA A 156 -22.41 -40.25 2.18
CA ALA A 156 -21.30 -40.17 1.22
C ALA A 156 -19.95 -40.04 1.95
N TRP A 157 -18.86 -40.28 1.24
CA TRP A 157 -17.52 -40.03 1.78
C TRP A 157 -17.31 -38.53 2.01
N ALA A 158 -16.89 -38.17 3.22
CA ALA A 158 -16.68 -36.79 3.64
C ALA A 158 -15.64 -36.69 4.76
N PHE A 159 -15.11 -35.49 4.93
CA PHE A 159 -14.40 -35.05 6.13
C PHE A 159 -15.35 -34.25 7.01
N LYS A 160 -15.40 -34.60 8.30
CA LYS A 160 -16.08 -33.80 9.31
C LYS A 160 -15.36 -32.46 9.51
N GLU A 161 -14.03 -32.52 9.63
CA GLU A 161 -13.12 -31.37 9.72
C GLU A 161 -11.90 -31.62 8.83
N PHE A 162 -11.32 -30.57 8.24
CA PHE A 162 -10.05 -30.70 7.51
C PHE A 162 -8.86 -30.57 8.47
N GLY A 163 -7.89 -31.49 8.39
CA GLY A 163 -6.67 -31.46 9.20
C GLY A 163 -5.70 -32.56 8.78
N ILE A 164 -4.42 -32.45 9.17
CA ILE A 164 -3.36 -33.40 8.76
C ILE A 164 -3.61 -34.82 9.28
N ASP A 165 -4.30 -34.95 10.41
CA ASP A 165 -4.60 -36.23 11.07
C ASP A 165 -6.07 -36.65 10.94
N GLN A 166 -6.85 -36.04 10.03
CA GLN A 166 -8.26 -36.36 9.83
C GLN A 166 -8.43 -37.41 8.72
N GLU A 167 -9.23 -38.44 9.00
CA GLU A 167 -9.56 -39.49 8.02
C GLU A 167 -10.91 -39.19 7.35
N ALA A 168 -10.99 -39.39 6.03
CA ALA A 168 -12.27 -39.40 5.33
C ALA A 168 -13.06 -40.63 5.78
N ALA A 169 -14.38 -40.51 5.92
CA ALA A 169 -15.25 -41.63 6.22
C ALA A 169 -16.62 -41.44 5.57
N GLU A 170 -17.42 -42.50 5.52
CA GLU A 170 -18.84 -42.40 5.17
C GLU A 170 -19.58 -41.62 6.26
N GLN A 171 -20.15 -40.48 5.89
CA GLN A 171 -20.89 -39.58 6.78
C GLN A 171 -22.31 -39.39 6.24
N GLU A 172 -23.29 -39.23 7.13
CA GLU A 172 -24.59 -38.69 6.75
C GLU A 172 -24.37 -37.25 6.27
N ILE A 173 -24.75 -36.95 5.04
CA ILE A 173 -24.62 -35.61 4.45
C ILE A 173 -25.83 -34.75 4.84
N PHE A 174 -27.02 -35.33 4.76
CA PHE A 174 -28.24 -34.79 5.36
C PHE A 174 -29.28 -35.91 5.56
N SER A 175 -30.24 -35.66 6.44
CA SER A 175 -31.46 -36.47 6.55
C SER A 175 -32.71 -35.60 6.64
N LEU A 176 -33.82 -36.13 6.12
CA LEU A 176 -35.15 -35.55 6.16
C LEU A 176 -36.03 -36.45 7.02
N LYS A 177 -36.59 -35.90 8.10
CA LYS A 177 -37.57 -36.59 8.94
C LYS A 177 -38.96 -36.03 8.72
N SER A 178 -39.88 -36.88 8.29
CA SER A 178 -41.27 -36.50 8.07
C SER A 178 -41.95 -36.07 9.37
N THR A 179 -42.76 -35.01 9.33
CA THR A 179 -43.52 -34.50 10.50
C THR A 179 -45.03 -34.75 10.32
N GLN A 180 -45.78 -34.90 11.43
CA GLN A 180 -47.21 -35.24 11.40
C GLN A 180 -48.16 -34.06 11.12
N ASN A 181 -47.69 -32.89 10.70
CA ASN A 181 -48.57 -31.73 10.49
C ASN A 181 -49.01 -31.63 9.02
N PRO A 182 -50.28 -31.93 8.67
CA PRO A 182 -50.83 -31.60 7.37
C PRO A 182 -51.04 -30.09 7.27
N VAL A 183 -50.52 -29.50 6.21
CA VAL A 183 -50.66 -28.07 5.94
C VAL A 183 -51.89 -27.85 5.03
N SER A 184 -52.97 -27.25 5.57
CA SER A 184 -54.22 -27.04 4.81
C SER A 184 -54.13 -26.02 3.67
N TRP A 185 -53.10 -25.17 3.66
CA TRP A 185 -52.90 -24.16 2.61
C TRP A 185 -52.16 -24.70 1.38
N ALA A 186 -51.53 -25.88 1.46
CA ALA A 186 -50.77 -26.47 0.34
C ALA A 186 -51.67 -26.95 -0.80
N GLU A 187 -52.87 -27.45 -0.49
CA GLU A 187 -53.88 -27.82 -1.50
C GLU A 187 -54.41 -26.57 -2.23
N ALA A 188 -54.72 -25.49 -1.49
CA ALA A 188 -55.15 -24.22 -2.06
C ALA A 188 -54.05 -23.54 -2.90
N LEU A 189 -52.79 -23.64 -2.45
CA LEU A 189 -51.63 -23.19 -3.19
C LEU A 189 -51.46 -23.96 -4.50
N PHE A 190 -51.61 -25.27 -4.46
CA PHE A 190 -51.40 -26.14 -5.62
C PHE A 190 -52.39 -25.80 -6.75
N ASP A 191 -53.64 -25.51 -6.42
CA ASP A 191 -54.64 -25.03 -7.37
C ASP A 191 -54.25 -23.66 -7.98
N ASP A 192 -53.76 -22.71 -7.17
CA ASP A 192 -53.26 -21.40 -7.64
C ASP A 192 -51.98 -21.53 -8.51
N LEU A 193 -51.12 -22.50 -8.22
CA LEU A 193 -49.88 -22.79 -8.97
C LEU A 193 -50.18 -23.43 -10.34
N MET A 194 -51.13 -24.36 -10.39
CA MET A 194 -51.53 -25.04 -11.63
C MET A 194 -52.35 -24.14 -12.57
N GLY A 195 -52.90 -23.02 -12.06
CA GLY A 195 -53.54 -21.97 -12.86
C GLY A 195 -52.59 -20.89 -13.42
N ALA A 196 -51.28 -20.97 -13.13
CA ALA A 196 -50.35 -19.87 -13.36
C ALA A 196 -49.67 -19.88 -14.74
N GLU A 197 -50.21 -19.12 -15.70
CA GLU A 197 -49.46 -18.64 -16.88
C GLU A 197 -48.53 -17.45 -16.52
N GLN A 198 -47.79 -17.51 -15.41
CA GLN A 198 -46.89 -16.41 -15.03
C GLN A 198 -45.62 -16.37 -15.91
N THR A 199 -45.31 -15.20 -16.45
CA THR A 199 -44.17 -15.00 -17.34
C THR A 199 -42.86 -14.76 -16.57
N PHE A 200 -41.72 -14.97 -17.22
CA PHE A 200 -40.39 -14.70 -16.64
C PHE A 200 -40.24 -13.26 -16.11
N GLU A 201 -40.82 -12.29 -16.82
CA GLU A 201 -40.77 -10.87 -16.43
C GLU A 201 -41.51 -10.60 -15.11
N GLU A 202 -42.63 -11.29 -14.87
CA GLU A 202 -43.39 -11.16 -13.62
C GLU A 202 -42.60 -11.71 -12.41
N ILE A 203 -41.90 -12.84 -12.60
CA ILE A 203 -41.05 -13.47 -11.59
C ILE A 203 -39.90 -12.53 -11.19
N VAL A 204 -39.29 -11.86 -12.15
CA VAL A 204 -38.19 -10.89 -11.90
C VAL A 204 -38.71 -9.60 -11.27
N ASN A 205 -39.82 -9.05 -11.74
CA ASN A 205 -40.37 -7.77 -11.28
C ASN A 205 -40.93 -7.82 -9.85
N GLN A 206 -41.38 -8.99 -9.37
CA GLN A 206 -42.03 -9.11 -8.07
C GLN A 206 -41.05 -9.23 -6.89
N GLY A 207 -39.76 -9.50 -7.12
CA GLY A 207 -38.77 -9.68 -6.05
C GLY A 207 -39.09 -10.88 -5.15
N ILE A 208 -38.40 -12.01 -5.32
CA ILE A 208 -38.82 -13.27 -4.70
C ILE A 208 -38.35 -13.41 -3.25
N ASN A 209 -39.30 -13.45 -2.32
CA ASN A 209 -39.07 -13.62 -0.87
C ASN A 209 -39.88 -14.76 -0.22
N ASP A 210 -40.53 -15.64 -1.01
CA ASP A 210 -41.39 -16.74 -0.50
C ASP A 210 -41.12 -18.07 -1.24
N PRO A 211 -41.01 -19.23 -0.53
CA PRO A 211 -40.93 -20.58 -1.12
C PRO A 211 -41.94 -20.90 -2.23
N ILE A 212 -43.15 -20.33 -2.18
CA ILE A 212 -44.17 -20.50 -3.23
C ILE A 212 -43.64 -20.09 -4.60
N ALA A 213 -42.92 -18.97 -4.66
CA ALA A 213 -42.40 -18.43 -5.92
C ALA A 213 -41.25 -19.29 -6.49
N LEU A 214 -40.50 -20.00 -5.64
CA LEU A 214 -39.51 -20.99 -6.09
C LEU A 214 -40.20 -22.19 -6.77
N ILE A 215 -41.30 -22.68 -6.18
CA ILE A 215 -42.11 -23.74 -6.79
C ILE A 215 -42.71 -23.27 -8.13
N LYS A 216 -43.15 -22.01 -8.24
CA LYS A 216 -43.60 -21.43 -9.52
C LYS A 216 -42.52 -21.43 -10.59
N ALA A 217 -41.30 -21.03 -10.24
CA ALA A 217 -40.17 -21.02 -11.16
C ALA A 217 -39.88 -22.45 -11.70
N LEU A 218 -39.91 -23.45 -10.82
CA LEU A 218 -39.76 -24.86 -11.19
C LEU A 218 -40.88 -25.34 -12.13
N LEU A 219 -42.15 -25.06 -11.81
CA LEU A 219 -43.29 -25.46 -12.64
C LEU A 219 -43.30 -24.78 -14.01
N SER A 220 -42.93 -23.50 -14.08
CA SER A 220 -42.83 -22.74 -15.33
C SER A 220 -41.91 -23.43 -16.34
N ASP A 221 -40.71 -23.83 -15.93
CA ASP A 221 -39.73 -24.46 -16.83
C ASP A 221 -40.16 -25.86 -17.25
N LEU A 222 -40.75 -26.64 -16.34
CA LEU A 222 -41.30 -27.97 -16.63
C LEU A 222 -42.44 -27.91 -17.65
N ILE A 223 -43.36 -26.94 -17.50
CA ILE A 223 -44.49 -26.72 -18.44
C ILE A 223 -43.97 -26.23 -19.81
N LYS A 224 -42.95 -25.37 -19.82
CA LYS A 224 -42.29 -24.91 -21.05
C LYS A 224 -41.49 -26.01 -21.75
N GLY A 225 -41.26 -27.15 -21.08
CA GLY A 225 -40.64 -28.33 -21.64
C GLY A 225 -39.11 -28.29 -21.66
N GLU A 226 -38.49 -27.28 -21.04
CA GLU A 226 -37.04 -27.09 -21.05
C GLU A 226 -36.56 -26.48 -19.73
N VAL A 227 -35.59 -27.13 -19.08
CA VAL A 227 -34.96 -26.67 -17.84
C VAL A 227 -33.51 -26.29 -18.15
N PRO A 228 -33.20 -25.00 -18.36
CA PRO A 228 -31.85 -24.54 -18.68
C PRO A 228 -30.93 -24.63 -17.45
N MET A 229 -29.74 -25.17 -17.62
CA MET A 229 -28.76 -25.34 -16.55
C MET A 229 -27.41 -24.70 -16.89
N VAL A 230 -26.70 -24.23 -15.87
CA VAL A 230 -25.34 -23.68 -15.99
C VAL A 230 -24.35 -24.52 -15.16
N PHE A 231 -23.16 -24.71 -15.72
CA PHE A 231 -22.12 -25.59 -15.18
C PHE A 231 -20.76 -24.89 -15.13
N LEU A 232 -19.95 -25.24 -14.14
CA LEU A 232 -18.51 -25.04 -14.15
C LEU A 232 -17.84 -26.35 -14.56
N LYS A 233 -17.43 -26.46 -15.82
CA LYS A 233 -16.70 -27.63 -16.33
C LYS A 233 -15.20 -27.40 -16.16
N GLU A 234 -14.58 -28.11 -15.23
CA GLU A 234 -13.15 -27.98 -14.98
C GLU A 234 -12.43 -29.29 -14.61
N PHE A 235 -11.15 -29.37 -14.95
CA PHE A 235 -10.28 -30.50 -14.64
C PHE A 235 -8.93 -30.00 -14.14
N ARG A 236 -8.41 -30.63 -13.08
CA ARG A 236 -7.11 -30.27 -12.50
C ARG A 236 -5.96 -30.49 -13.48
N SER A 237 -4.99 -29.57 -13.45
CA SER A 237 -3.76 -29.68 -14.23
C SER A 237 -2.80 -30.68 -13.60
N VAL A 238 -2.21 -31.55 -14.42
CA VAL A 238 -1.09 -32.41 -14.00
C VAL A 238 0.22 -31.63 -13.88
N LYS A 239 0.34 -30.48 -14.54
CA LYS A 239 1.56 -29.66 -14.58
C LYS A 239 1.63 -28.68 -13.42
N GLU A 240 0.49 -28.11 -13.05
CA GLU A 240 0.40 -27.03 -12.06
C GLU A 240 -0.59 -27.47 -10.97
N PRO A 241 -0.12 -27.80 -9.75
CA PRO A 241 -0.95 -28.42 -8.71
C PRO A 241 -2.20 -27.60 -8.31
N LYS A 242 -2.13 -26.27 -8.49
CA LYS A 242 -3.24 -25.34 -8.22
C LYS A 242 -4.04 -24.94 -9.49
N GLY A 243 -3.59 -25.35 -10.67
CA GLY A 243 -4.18 -24.94 -11.95
C GLY A 243 -5.19 -25.95 -12.49
N ALA A 244 -5.96 -25.52 -13.50
CA ALA A 244 -6.85 -26.36 -14.28
C ALA A 244 -6.30 -26.57 -15.71
N CYS A 245 -6.36 -27.79 -16.23
CA CYS A 245 -6.00 -28.06 -17.64
C CYS A 245 -7.15 -27.70 -18.61
N TYR A 246 -8.36 -27.59 -18.07
CA TYR A 246 -9.55 -27.10 -18.75
C TYR A 246 -10.44 -26.43 -17.70
N GLN A 247 -11.00 -25.27 -18.04
CA GLN A 247 -11.95 -24.56 -17.21
C GLN A 247 -12.86 -23.72 -18.11
N ALA A 248 -14.17 -23.96 -18.03
CA ALA A 248 -15.17 -23.26 -18.83
C ALA A 248 -16.52 -23.21 -18.13
N ILE A 249 -17.27 -22.16 -18.42
CA ILE A 249 -18.71 -22.10 -18.12
C ILE A 249 -19.45 -22.67 -19.32
N ALA A 250 -20.34 -23.62 -19.06
CA ALA A 250 -21.19 -24.24 -20.05
C ALA A 250 -22.66 -24.09 -19.64
N GLU A 251 -23.55 -24.02 -20.63
CA GLU A 251 -24.99 -24.11 -20.43
C GLU A 251 -25.54 -25.28 -21.25
N ALA A 252 -26.43 -26.07 -20.67
CA ALA A 252 -27.12 -27.16 -21.36
C ALA A 252 -28.54 -27.31 -20.80
N PRO A 253 -29.54 -27.63 -21.64
CA PRO A 253 -30.90 -27.83 -21.16
C PRO A 253 -31.22 -29.30 -20.88
N ALA A 254 -32.09 -29.52 -19.89
CA ALA A 254 -32.86 -30.76 -19.76
C ALA A 254 -34.20 -30.58 -20.46
N LYS A 255 -34.42 -31.32 -21.54
CA LYS A 255 -35.65 -31.24 -22.34
C LYS A 255 -36.64 -32.30 -21.91
N ILE A 256 -37.81 -31.86 -21.47
CA ILE A 256 -38.88 -32.75 -21.03
C ILE A 256 -39.52 -33.41 -22.25
N THR A 257 -39.42 -34.73 -22.32
CA THR A 257 -39.99 -35.54 -23.42
C THR A 257 -41.35 -36.11 -23.08
N LYS A 258 -41.66 -36.27 -21.78
CA LYS A 258 -42.95 -36.73 -21.29
C LYS A 258 -43.26 -36.10 -19.94
N LEU A 259 -44.35 -35.35 -19.88
CA LEU A 259 -44.94 -34.81 -18.65
C LEU A 259 -46.37 -34.40 -18.98
N ASN A 260 -47.36 -34.93 -18.26
CA ASN A 260 -48.71 -34.41 -18.27
C ASN A 260 -48.90 -33.53 -17.02
N PRO A 261 -48.94 -32.19 -17.15
CA PRO A 261 -49.05 -31.29 -16.01
C PRO A 261 -50.24 -31.59 -15.08
N LEU A 262 -51.33 -32.16 -15.62
CA LEU A 262 -52.55 -32.44 -14.86
C LEU A 262 -52.48 -33.71 -13.99
N THR A 263 -51.64 -34.67 -14.34
CA THR A 263 -51.59 -35.99 -13.65
C THR A 263 -50.24 -36.34 -13.08
N ASP A 264 -49.18 -35.72 -13.60
CA ASP A 264 -47.81 -36.08 -13.31
C ASP A 264 -47.15 -35.09 -12.34
N ILE A 265 -47.84 -34.03 -11.95
CA ILE A 265 -47.41 -33.08 -10.92
C ILE A 265 -48.39 -33.20 -9.75
N SER A 266 -47.86 -33.38 -8.54
CA SER A 266 -48.66 -33.53 -7.31
C SER A 266 -48.05 -32.73 -6.16
N PRO A 267 -48.84 -32.13 -5.26
CA PRO A 267 -48.30 -31.43 -4.10
C PRO A 267 -47.76 -32.41 -3.06
N ILE A 268 -46.67 -32.05 -2.42
CA ILE A 268 -46.18 -32.69 -1.21
C ILE A 268 -46.66 -31.84 -0.02
N THR A 269 -47.74 -32.28 0.62
CA THR A 269 -48.35 -31.57 1.76
C THR A 269 -47.61 -31.76 3.08
N LYS A 270 -46.62 -32.67 3.11
CA LYS A 270 -45.78 -32.97 4.27
C LYS A 270 -44.65 -31.95 4.43
N ILE A 271 -44.38 -31.60 5.69
CA ILE A 271 -43.18 -30.85 6.09
C ILE A 271 -42.12 -31.84 6.58
N PHE A 272 -40.87 -31.59 6.20
CA PHE A 272 -39.72 -32.37 6.65
C PHE A 272 -38.82 -31.54 7.55
N ASN A 273 -38.24 -32.18 8.55
CA ASN A 273 -37.12 -31.62 9.29
C ASN A 273 -35.83 -32.02 8.58
N LEU A 274 -35.17 -31.07 7.93
CA LEU A 274 -33.84 -31.23 7.34
C LEU A 274 -32.79 -31.14 8.45
N HIS A 275 -32.06 -32.23 8.66
CA HIS A 275 -30.87 -32.28 9.49
C HIS A 275 -29.62 -32.04 8.65
N ASN A 276 -28.91 -30.95 8.97
CA ASN A 276 -27.61 -30.57 8.43
C ASN A 276 -26.53 -30.80 9.51
N PRO A 277 -25.71 -31.87 9.40
CA PRO A 277 -24.71 -32.24 10.40
C PRO A 277 -23.44 -31.38 10.37
N GLU A 278 -23.33 -30.43 9.42
CA GLU A 278 -22.20 -29.52 9.26
C GLU A 278 -20.84 -30.23 9.05
N LEU A 279 -20.61 -30.69 7.81
CA LEU A 279 -19.37 -31.32 7.40
C LEU A 279 -18.47 -30.31 6.66
N ALA A 280 -17.17 -30.31 6.94
CA ALA A 280 -16.21 -29.46 6.23
C ALA A 280 -16.19 -29.72 4.70
N SER A 281 -16.48 -30.96 4.28
CA SER A 281 -16.61 -31.30 2.85
C SER A 281 -17.87 -30.73 2.17
N TYR A 282 -18.92 -30.44 2.94
CA TYR A 282 -20.22 -29.98 2.44
C TYR A 282 -20.81 -28.90 3.37
N PRO A 283 -20.20 -27.69 3.44
CA PRO A 283 -20.54 -26.68 4.43
C PRO A 283 -21.78 -25.87 4.01
N PHE A 284 -22.97 -26.47 4.02
CA PHE A 284 -24.21 -25.84 3.52
C PHE A 284 -24.56 -24.50 4.18
N ALA A 285 -24.17 -24.29 5.44
CA ALA A 285 -24.34 -23.02 6.13
C ALA A 285 -23.48 -21.90 5.50
N GLU A 286 -22.22 -22.18 5.19
CA GLU A 286 -21.31 -21.23 4.54
C GLU A 286 -21.61 -21.06 3.04
N SER A 287 -22.14 -22.11 2.40
CA SER A 287 -22.46 -22.08 0.97
C SER A 287 -23.78 -21.36 0.69
N PHE A 288 -24.81 -21.58 1.50
CA PHE A 288 -26.19 -21.13 1.21
C PHE A 288 -26.86 -20.33 2.34
N GLY A 289 -26.26 -20.26 3.52
CA GLY A 289 -26.93 -19.71 4.70
C GLY A 289 -28.03 -20.62 5.27
N ILE A 290 -27.94 -21.93 5.02
CA ILE A 290 -28.84 -22.94 5.61
C ILE A 290 -28.50 -23.12 7.10
N GLU A 291 -29.50 -23.23 7.97
CA GLU A 291 -29.28 -23.40 9.41
C GLU A 291 -28.48 -24.68 9.73
N LYS A 292 -27.65 -24.59 10.76
CA LYS A 292 -26.93 -25.74 11.33
C LYS A 292 -27.90 -26.55 12.18
N GLY A 293 -27.80 -27.88 12.14
CA GLY A 293 -28.72 -28.74 12.88
C GLY A 293 -30.03 -28.95 12.13
N VAL A 294 -31.19 -28.68 12.75
CA VAL A 294 -32.49 -29.08 12.20
C VAL A 294 -33.34 -27.86 11.82
N GLN A 295 -33.84 -27.83 10.59
CA GLN A 295 -34.80 -26.82 10.14
C GLN A 295 -35.97 -27.43 9.34
N PRO A 296 -37.18 -26.86 9.44
CA PRO A 296 -38.32 -27.32 8.65
C PRO A 296 -38.19 -26.90 7.18
N ILE A 297 -38.50 -27.82 6.27
CA ILE A 297 -38.52 -27.60 4.81
C ILE A 297 -39.81 -28.16 4.20
N GLY A 298 -40.24 -27.56 3.09
CA GLY A 298 -41.53 -27.84 2.47
C GLY A 298 -42.62 -26.81 2.82
N PRO A 299 -43.87 -26.96 2.32
CA PRO A 299 -44.32 -28.03 1.41
C PRO A 299 -43.61 -27.96 0.05
N GLY A 300 -43.70 -29.04 -0.74
CA GLY A 300 -42.99 -29.16 -2.02
C GLY A 300 -43.85 -29.74 -3.13
N ILE A 301 -43.22 -30.21 -4.21
CA ILE A 301 -43.90 -30.87 -5.32
C ILE A 301 -43.24 -32.20 -5.67
N GLN A 302 -44.05 -33.15 -6.11
CA GLN A 302 -43.61 -34.37 -6.78
C GLN A 302 -43.93 -34.24 -8.27
N VAL A 303 -42.95 -34.55 -9.11
CA VAL A 303 -43.05 -34.48 -10.57
C VAL A 303 -42.65 -35.81 -11.17
N LYS A 304 -43.49 -36.39 -12.02
CA LYS A 304 -43.18 -37.57 -12.83
C LYS A 304 -42.89 -37.13 -14.26
N MET A 305 -41.70 -37.42 -14.76
CA MET A 305 -41.30 -36.96 -16.08
C MET A 305 -40.31 -37.91 -16.75
N ASP A 306 -40.26 -37.84 -18.08
CA ASP A 306 -39.13 -38.34 -18.86
C ASP A 306 -38.45 -37.11 -19.48
N PHE A 307 -37.12 -37.12 -19.54
CA PHE A 307 -36.36 -36.03 -20.12
C PHE A 307 -35.07 -36.49 -20.78
N VAL A 308 -34.55 -35.65 -21.65
CA VAL A 308 -33.26 -35.81 -22.30
C VAL A 308 -32.36 -34.66 -21.87
N MET A 309 -31.19 -34.98 -21.35
CA MET A 309 -30.10 -34.01 -21.20
C MET A 309 -29.51 -33.76 -22.59
N GLU A 310 -29.89 -32.64 -23.22
CA GLU A 310 -29.44 -32.27 -24.56
C GLU A 310 -28.00 -31.73 -24.53
N MET A 311 -27.38 -31.65 -25.70
CA MET A 311 -26.05 -31.06 -25.85
C MET A 311 -26.09 -29.57 -25.50
N GLY A 312 -25.09 -29.12 -24.75
CA GLY A 312 -24.93 -27.73 -24.37
C GLY A 312 -23.94 -26.94 -25.24
N GLU A 313 -23.73 -25.70 -24.83
CA GLU A 313 -22.72 -24.80 -25.39
C GLU A 313 -21.75 -24.31 -24.33
N VAL A 314 -20.50 -24.07 -24.73
CA VAL A 314 -19.52 -23.39 -23.88
C VAL A 314 -19.74 -21.88 -24.00
N ILE A 315 -20.24 -21.27 -22.93
CA ILE A 315 -20.49 -19.82 -22.84
C ILE A 315 -19.17 -19.06 -22.85
N LYS A 316 -18.23 -19.49 -22.00
CA LYS A 316 -16.90 -18.89 -21.93
C LYS A 316 -15.89 -19.89 -21.43
N ARG A 317 -14.86 -20.12 -22.24
CA ARG A 317 -13.67 -20.86 -21.82
C ARG A 317 -12.65 -19.88 -21.27
N ARG A 318 -12.04 -20.19 -20.13
CA ARG A 318 -10.85 -19.47 -19.69
C ARG A 318 -9.72 -19.82 -20.65
N GLY A 319 -9.49 -18.95 -21.63
CA GLY A 319 -8.33 -19.06 -22.51
C GLY A 319 -7.05 -18.85 -21.70
N LYS A 320 -5.94 -19.47 -22.11
CA LYS A 320 -4.62 -18.91 -21.81
C LYS A 320 -4.55 -17.57 -22.53
N GLN A 321 -5.03 -16.49 -21.92
CA GLN A 321 -4.68 -15.17 -22.40
C GLN A 321 -3.16 -15.09 -22.35
N LYS A 322 -2.55 -14.69 -23.47
CA LYS A 322 -1.14 -14.33 -23.42
C LYS A 322 -1.04 -13.20 -22.41
N PRO A 323 -0.07 -13.25 -21.47
CA PRO A 323 0.12 -12.17 -20.53
C PRO A 323 0.25 -10.85 -21.29
N GLN A 324 -0.42 -9.81 -20.83
CA GLN A 324 -0.21 -8.48 -21.40
C GLN A 324 1.20 -8.02 -21.06
N LYS A 325 1.95 -7.59 -22.06
CA LYS A 325 3.32 -7.11 -21.86
C LYS A 325 3.27 -5.69 -21.30
N VAL A 326 4.07 -5.42 -20.28
CA VAL A 326 4.07 -4.12 -19.60
C VAL A 326 5.50 -3.58 -19.55
N ALA A 327 5.72 -2.44 -20.21
CA ALA A 327 6.95 -1.69 -20.08
C ALA A 327 6.88 -0.79 -18.84
N VAL A 328 7.83 -0.94 -17.93
CA VAL A 328 7.91 -0.16 -16.70
C VAL A 328 9.13 0.73 -16.80
N LEU A 329 8.94 2.04 -16.84
CA LEU A 329 9.99 3.04 -17.03
C LEU A 329 10.43 3.57 -15.66
N GLY A 330 11.67 3.31 -15.28
CA GLY A 330 12.25 3.69 -13.99
C GLY A 330 11.99 2.68 -12.88
N GLY A 331 13.06 2.31 -12.18
CA GLY A 331 13.11 1.38 -11.05
C GLY A 331 13.05 2.06 -9.68
N GLY A 332 12.37 3.20 -9.59
CA GLY A 332 12.12 3.91 -8.33
C GLY A 332 10.99 3.28 -7.50
N LEU A 333 10.84 3.76 -6.26
CA LEU A 333 9.92 3.19 -5.28
C LEU A 333 8.45 3.14 -5.78
N GLY A 334 7.97 4.16 -6.50
CA GLY A 334 6.61 4.18 -7.07
C GLY A 334 6.35 3.03 -8.05
N SER A 335 7.28 2.75 -8.96
CA SER A 335 7.19 1.62 -9.88
C SER A 335 7.25 0.28 -9.15
N LEU A 336 8.26 0.09 -8.29
CA LEU A 336 8.48 -1.20 -7.63
C LEU A 336 7.34 -1.56 -6.68
N THR A 337 6.77 -0.58 -6.00
CA THR A 337 5.61 -0.78 -5.11
C THR A 337 4.35 -1.09 -5.90
N THR A 338 4.15 -0.46 -7.06
CA THR A 338 3.08 -0.82 -8.01
C THR A 338 3.19 -2.29 -8.39
N LEU A 339 4.37 -2.73 -8.82
CA LEU A 339 4.59 -4.11 -9.22
C LEU A 339 4.44 -5.08 -8.05
N ALA A 340 5.02 -4.77 -6.90
CA ALA A 340 4.96 -5.60 -5.71
C ALA A 340 3.51 -5.83 -5.28
N ALA A 341 2.70 -4.76 -5.27
CA ALA A 341 1.28 -4.85 -4.96
C ALA A 341 0.52 -5.75 -5.95
N ILE A 342 0.84 -5.68 -7.25
CA ILE A 342 0.20 -6.53 -8.27
C ILE A 342 0.61 -8.00 -8.11
N VAL A 343 1.91 -8.31 -8.02
CA VAL A 343 2.38 -9.72 -8.04
C VAL A 343 2.18 -10.45 -6.71
N THR A 344 1.87 -9.72 -5.65
CA THR A 344 1.52 -10.28 -4.33
C THR A 344 0.01 -10.31 -4.07
N ALA A 345 -0.81 -9.70 -4.95
CA ALA A 345 -2.26 -9.74 -4.85
C ALA A 345 -2.81 -11.17 -5.08
N PRO A 346 -3.88 -11.60 -4.40
CA PRO A 346 -4.53 -12.88 -4.64
C PRO A 346 -5.03 -13.09 -6.07
N GLU A 347 -5.37 -11.99 -6.75
CA GLU A 347 -5.82 -11.97 -8.15
C GLU A 347 -4.67 -12.22 -9.16
N TRP A 348 -3.42 -12.22 -8.69
CA TRP A 348 -2.25 -12.52 -9.52
C TRP A 348 -2.32 -13.94 -10.10
N ASP A 349 -2.54 -14.02 -11.40
CA ASP A 349 -2.58 -15.27 -12.18
C ASP A 349 -1.63 -15.20 -13.39
N ASN A 350 -0.51 -14.50 -13.25
CA ASN A 350 0.46 -14.26 -14.32
C ASN A 350 -0.18 -13.62 -15.59
N GLN A 351 -1.16 -12.75 -15.37
CA GLN A 351 -1.91 -12.06 -16.43
C GLN A 351 -1.06 -10.96 -17.14
N TYR A 352 0.09 -10.60 -16.55
CA TYR A 352 0.98 -9.55 -17.04
C TYR A 352 2.42 -10.06 -17.13
N GLU A 353 3.19 -9.56 -18.09
CA GLU A 353 4.64 -9.75 -18.21
C GLU A 353 5.33 -8.39 -18.05
N PHE A 354 5.92 -8.15 -16.87
CA PHE A 354 6.56 -6.87 -16.56
C PHE A 354 8.04 -6.86 -16.98
N THR A 355 8.47 -5.79 -17.64
CA THR A 355 9.89 -5.47 -17.83
C THR A 355 10.18 -4.08 -17.31
N VAL A 356 11.06 -3.98 -16.30
CA VAL A 356 11.57 -2.72 -15.75
C VAL A 356 12.78 -2.28 -16.56
N TYR A 357 12.71 -1.08 -17.12
CA TYR A 357 13.79 -0.42 -17.83
C TYR A 357 14.37 0.66 -16.91
N GLU A 358 15.62 0.48 -16.51
CA GLU A 358 16.33 1.37 -15.60
C GLU A 358 17.65 1.82 -16.25
N ARG A 359 17.96 3.12 -16.15
CA ARG A 359 19.17 3.72 -16.73
C ARG A 359 20.42 3.31 -15.96
N SER A 360 20.31 3.18 -14.64
CA SER A 360 21.42 2.88 -13.75
C SER A 360 21.81 1.38 -13.75
N TRP A 361 22.95 1.06 -13.15
CA TRP A 361 23.34 -0.31 -12.77
C TRP A 361 22.64 -0.80 -11.50
N ARG A 362 21.94 0.09 -10.81
CA ARG A 362 21.22 -0.17 -9.56
C ARG A 362 19.83 0.44 -9.55
N LEU A 363 18.97 -0.02 -8.65
CA LEU A 363 17.62 0.52 -8.49
C LEU A 363 17.57 1.65 -7.45
N GLY A 364 16.46 2.39 -7.45
CA GLY A 364 16.06 3.25 -6.34
C GLY A 364 16.26 4.75 -6.49
N GLY A 365 17.00 5.22 -7.51
CA GLY A 365 17.21 6.66 -7.73
C GLY A 365 17.77 7.34 -6.48
N LYS A 366 17.07 8.34 -5.93
CA LYS A 366 17.41 9.02 -4.65
C LYS A 366 17.25 8.13 -3.39
N GLY A 367 16.84 6.88 -3.53
CA GLY A 367 16.89 5.89 -2.46
C GLY A 367 18.03 4.87 -2.65
N ALA A 368 18.86 5.02 -3.67
CA ALA A 368 19.95 4.09 -3.92
C ALA A 368 21.00 4.14 -2.78
N SER A 369 21.76 3.08 -2.62
CA SER A 369 22.96 3.07 -1.80
C SER A 369 24.01 2.18 -2.46
N GLY A 370 25.24 2.19 -1.95
CA GLY A 370 26.34 1.41 -2.50
C GLY A 370 27.22 0.79 -1.42
N ARG A 371 27.90 -0.29 -1.77
CA ARG A 371 28.98 -0.91 -0.99
C ARG A 371 30.31 -0.63 -1.69
N ASN A 372 31.18 0.15 -1.05
CA ASN A 372 32.46 0.53 -1.64
C ASN A 372 33.51 -0.55 -1.37
N ALA A 373 33.72 -1.42 -2.35
CA ALA A 373 34.70 -2.50 -2.26
C ALA A 373 36.16 -2.02 -2.12
N GLN A 374 36.47 -0.78 -2.52
CA GLN A 374 37.81 -0.20 -2.36
C GLN A 374 38.05 0.27 -0.93
N GLU A 375 36.98 0.65 -0.22
CA GLU A 375 37.01 1.21 1.13
C GLU A 375 36.22 0.36 2.11
N LYS A 376 36.69 -0.87 2.35
CA LYS A 376 36.19 -1.77 3.41
C LYS A 376 34.68 -2.03 3.35
N GLN A 377 34.08 -2.06 2.15
CA GLN A 377 32.64 -2.20 1.98
C GLN A 377 31.84 -1.12 2.72
N ALA A 378 32.41 0.08 2.87
CA ALA A 378 31.72 1.25 3.41
C ALA A 378 30.39 1.44 2.69
N ILE A 379 29.34 1.69 3.47
CA ILE A 379 28.01 1.97 2.95
C ILE A 379 28.00 3.42 2.49
N GLU A 380 27.68 3.63 1.22
CA GLU A 380 27.58 4.96 0.62
C GLU A 380 26.11 5.29 0.31
N GLU A 381 25.50 6.12 1.15
CA GLU A 381 24.08 6.47 1.06
C GLU A 381 23.80 7.58 0.04
N HIS A 382 22.72 7.43 -0.73
CA HIS A 382 22.29 8.41 -1.73
C HIS A 382 21.03 9.19 -1.29
N GLY A 383 21.08 9.84 -0.13
CA GLY A 383 20.08 10.82 0.31
C GLY A 383 19.16 10.32 1.41
N LEU A 384 18.29 9.34 1.12
CA LEU A 384 17.30 8.84 2.08
C LEU A 384 17.86 7.67 2.90
N HIS A 385 17.78 7.75 4.23
CA HIS A 385 18.38 6.78 5.16
C HIS A 385 17.55 6.54 6.44
N ILE A 386 16.38 7.18 6.56
CA ILE A 386 15.48 7.09 7.74
C ILE A 386 14.02 7.04 7.29
N TRP A 387 13.24 6.15 7.89
CA TRP A 387 11.78 6.11 7.74
C TRP A 387 11.07 6.66 8.98
N LEU A 388 9.94 7.34 8.76
CA LEU A 388 9.13 7.87 9.85
C LEU A 388 8.18 6.80 10.38
N GLY A 389 7.94 6.77 11.69
CA GLY A 389 7.09 5.76 12.32
C GLY A 389 5.63 5.76 11.86
N PHE A 390 5.17 6.79 11.13
CA PHE A 390 3.83 6.83 10.55
C PHE A 390 3.73 6.23 9.13
N TYR A 391 4.85 5.79 8.52
CA TYR A 391 4.92 5.25 7.15
C TYR A 391 4.28 3.85 7.04
N ASN A 392 2.99 3.76 7.34
CA ASN A 392 2.27 2.50 7.51
C ASN A 392 2.19 1.71 6.20
N ASN A 393 1.92 2.36 5.06
CA ASN A 393 1.85 1.64 3.79
C ASN A 393 3.24 1.10 3.40
N ALA A 394 4.30 1.88 3.62
CA ALA A 394 5.67 1.45 3.35
C ALA A 394 6.09 0.26 4.21
N PHE A 395 5.90 0.33 5.54
CA PHE A 395 6.24 -0.76 6.46
C PHE A 395 5.42 -2.03 6.20
N HIS A 396 4.13 -1.89 5.88
CA HIS A 396 3.29 -3.03 5.56
C HIS A 396 3.79 -3.77 4.31
N LEU A 397 4.05 -3.03 3.24
CA LEU A 397 4.46 -3.62 1.97
C LEU A 397 5.86 -4.24 2.07
N ILE A 398 6.81 -3.57 2.74
CA ILE A 398 8.16 -4.11 2.89
C ILE A 398 8.18 -5.36 3.79
N ASN A 399 7.31 -5.44 4.81
CA ASN A 399 7.14 -6.65 5.61
C ASN A 399 6.77 -7.87 4.75
N GLY A 400 5.83 -7.70 3.81
CA GLY A 400 5.49 -8.74 2.83
C GLY A 400 6.67 -9.14 1.94
N ALA A 401 7.43 -8.16 1.43
CA ALA A 401 8.61 -8.39 0.60
C ALA A 401 9.71 -9.14 1.36
N TYR A 402 9.97 -8.80 2.62
CA TYR A 402 10.96 -9.48 3.45
C TYR A 402 10.62 -10.95 3.70
N ARG A 403 9.36 -11.27 4.01
CA ARG A 403 8.93 -12.66 4.20
C ARG A 403 9.25 -13.53 2.99
N ALA A 404 8.89 -13.05 1.79
CA ALA A 404 9.15 -13.76 0.55
C ALA A 404 10.65 -13.86 0.21
N THR A 405 11.40 -12.77 0.43
CA THR A 405 12.84 -12.73 0.15
C THR A 405 13.62 -13.66 1.08
N LEU A 406 13.31 -13.66 2.38
CA LEU A 406 13.93 -14.55 3.36
C LEU A 406 13.63 -16.02 3.04
N GLU A 407 12.39 -16.36 2.67
CA GLU A 407 12.04 -17.72 2.27
C GLU A 407 12.85 -18.17 1.05
N ARG A 408 12.92 -17.33 0.02
CA ARG A 408 13.65 -17.61 -1.22
C ARG A 408 15.16 -17.76 -1.01
N LEU A 409 15.76 -16.94 -0.14
CA LEU A 409 17.18 -17.03 0.21
C LEU A 409 17.50 -18.19 1.18
N GLY A 410 16.50 -18.96 1.62
CA GLY A 410 16.70 -20.09 2.54
C GLY A 410 16.78 -19.69 4.02
N TYR A 411 16.41 -18.46 4.36
CA TYR A 411 16.42 -17.90 5.72
C TYR A 411 15.04 -17.88 6.41
N GLY A 412 13.98 -18.36 5.75
CA GLY A 412 12.61 -18.31 6.28
C GLY A 412 12.39 -19.00 7.64
N ASN A 413 13.20 -20.01 7.97
CA ASN A 413 13.11 -20.74 9.24
C ASN A 413 13.89 -20.09 10.40
N LEU A 414 14.59 -18.96 10.17
CA LEU A 414 15.44 -18.31 11.17
C LEU A 414 14.67 -17.35 12.10
N GLY A 415 13.35 -17.21 11.93
CA GLY A 415 12.54 -16.28 12.71
C GLY A 415 12.94 -14.81 12.50
N LEU A 416 13.50 -14.49 11.34
CA LEU A 416 13.82 -13.12 10.94
C LEU A 416 12.58 -12.42 10.40
N THR A 417 12.45 -11.14 10.72
CA THR A 417 11.39 -10.24 10.24
C THR A 417 12.01 -8.97 9.69
N TYR A 418 11.22 -8.12 9.03
CA TYR A 418 11.72 -6.82 8.56
C TYR A 418 12.36 -6.01 9.69
N LYS A 419 11.85 -6.09 10.93
CA LYS A 419 12.38 -5.35 12.10
C LYS A 419 13.84 -5.68 12.39
N ASP A 420 14.30 -6.88 12.06
CA ASP A 420 15.70 -7.27 12.23
C ASP A 420 16.65 -6.50 11.29
N PHE A 421 16.12 -5.71 10.35
CA PHE A 421 16.84 -4.87 9.39
C PHE A 421 16.71 -3.37 9.67
N TYR A 422 16.09 -3.00 10.80
CA TYR A 422 15.99 -1.61 11.24
C TYR A 422 16.45 -1.44 12.70
N THR A 423 16.95 -0.25 13.02
CA THR A 423 17.23 0.21 14.38
C THR A 423 16.47 1.53 14.61
N PRO A 424 15.61 1.63 15.65
CA PRO A 424 14.91 2.87 15.92
C PRO A 424 15.83 3.95 16.50
N THR A 425 15.41 5.21 16.40
CA THR A 425 15.95 6.33 17.20
C THR A 425 14.83 7.32 17.50
N ASP A 426 14.84 7.90 18.71
CA ASP A 426 13.83 8.86 19.17
C ASP A 426 14.43 10.19 19.61
N LEU A 427 15.75 10.33 19.57
CA LEU A 427 16.44 11.54 20.00
C LEU A 427 16.70 12.47 18.82
N VAL A 428 16.07 13.64 18.87
CA VAL A 428 16.42 14.78 18.02
C VAL A 428 17.15 15.82 18.88
N VAL A 429 18.31 16.29 18.43
CA VAL A 429 19.03 17.40 19.06
C VAL A 429 19.02 18.58 18.12
N PHE A 430 18.03 19.45 18.27
CA PHE A 430 17.97 20.70 17.54
C PHE A 430 19.15 21.60 17.92
N GLN A 431 19.71 22.32 16.94
CA GLN A 431 20.77 23.30 17.19
C GLN A 431 20.18 24.71 17.06
N GLU A 432 20.17 25.45 18.15
CA GLU A 432 19.56 26.78 18.19
C GLU A 432 20.63 27.86 18.20
N ASN A 433 20.58 28.80 17.25
CA ASN A 433 21.47 29.96 17.24
C ASN A 433 20.75 31.19 17.79
N LEU A 434 21.13 31.64 18.99
CA LEU A 434 20.43 32.74 19.67
C LEU A 434 20.50 34.08 18.94
N LYS A 435 21.44 34.23 17.99
CA LYS A 435 21.52 35.44 17.17
C LYS A 435 20.36 35.58 16.20
N ASP A 436 19.71 34.50 15.80
CA ASP A 436 18.64 34.55 14.82
C ASP A 436 17.41 35.31 15.36
N TYR A 437 17.29 35.39 16.69
CA TYR A 437 16.23 36.09 17.40
C TYR A 437 16.52 37.57 17.69
N LEU A 438 17.78 37.99 17.53
CA LEU A 438 18.21 39.36 17.80
C LEU A 438 18.19 40.14 16.48
N ASP A 439 17.17 40.97 16.25
CA ASP A 439 17.09 41.89 15.09
C ASP A 439 18.12 43.05 15.17
N ILE A 440 19.36 42.76 15.57
CA ILE A 440 20.45 43.72 15.73
C ILE A 440 21.62 43.21 14.90
N ASP A 441 22.19 44.08 14.06
CA ASP A 441 23.55 43.97 13.50
C ASP A 441 24.58 43.93 14.64
N ALA A 442 24.57 42.85 15.42
CA ALA A 442 25.53 42.64 16.49
C ALA A 442 26.92 42.52 15.85
N PRO A 443 27.94 43.23 16.39
CA PRO A 443 29.29 43.14 15.85
C PRO A 443 29.69 41.66 15.76
N LYS A 444 30.20 41.26 14.59
CA LYS A 444 30.85 39.97 14.41
C LYS A 444 32.00 39.90 15.42
N GLY A 445 31.74 39.34 16.61
CA GLY A 445 32.78 38.91 17.53
C GLY A 445 33.69 37.94 16.77
N ALA A 446 34.95 37.83 17.17
CA ALA A 446 36.01 37.19 16.39
C ALA A 446 35.79 35.72 15.97
N ASN A 447 34.65 35.10 16.30
CA ASN A 447 33.94 34.05 15.53
C ASN A 447 32.40 34.00 15.75
N GLY A 448 31.81 34.81 16.64
CA GLY A 448 30.47 35.38 16.42
C GLY A 448 29.21 34.49 16.43
N TYR A 449 29.13 33.35 17.13
CA TYR A 449 27.89 32.54 17.27
C TYR A 449 27.63 32.09 18.72
N ASP A 450 26.35 31.93 19.13
CA ASP A 450 25.94 31.37 20.43
C ASP A 450 24.93 30.25 20.21
N TRP A 451 25.46 29.06 19.91
CA TRP A 451 24.67 27.86 19.65
C TRP A 451 24.32 27.12 20.94
N LYS A 452 23.04 26.77 21.10
CA LYS A 452 22.52 25.97 22.22
C LYS A 452 21.91 24.66 21.72
N PRO A 453 22.19 23.52 22.37
CA PRO A 453 21.50 22.28 22.07
C PRO A 453 20.07 22.30 22.66
N PHE A 454 19.10 21.90 21.85
CA PHE A 454 17.73 21.66 22.26
C PHE A 454 17.37 20.19 22.01
N PRO A 455 17.59 19.31 22.99
CA PRO A 455 17.26 17.89 22.86
C PRO A 455 15.77 17.64 23.09
N VAL A 456 15.17 16.84 22.21
CA VAL A 456 13.83 16.27 22.33
C VAL A 456 13.95 14.76 22.15
N ASN A 457 13.62 14.01 23.20
CA ASN A 457 13.54 12.56 23.15
C ASN A 457 12.06 12.15 23.07
N PHE A 458 11.61 11.78 21.88
CA PHE A 458 10.21 11.43 21.63
C PHE A 458 9.81 10.15 22.38
N PRO A 459 8.59 10.08 22.95
CA PRO A 459 8.16 8.91 23.71
C PRO A 459 7.95 7.69 22.80
N LYS A 460 8.38 6.52 23.24
CA LYS A 460 8.06 5.26 22.54
C LYS A 460 6.65 4.80 22.92
N ASN A 461 5.84 4.39 21.95
CA ASN A 461 4.52 3.78 22.19
C ASN A 461 4.50 2.27 21.85
N ALA A 462 3.38 1.60 22.16
CA ALA A 462 3.22 0.15 21.98
C ALA A 462 2.78 -0.25 20.56
N GLU A 463 2.50 0.72 19.70
CA GLU A 463 2.02 0.46 18.35
C GLU A 463 3.13 0.00 17.41
N GLU A 464 2.73 -0.55 16.26
CA GLU A 464 3.65 -1.09 15.27
C GLU A 464 3.43 -0.44 13.89
N PRO A 465 4.47 0.17 13.27
CA PRO A 465 4.38 0.67 11.91
C PRO A 465 4.00 -0.46 10.94
N GLY A 466 3.09 -0.16 10.02
CA GLY A 466 2.62 -1.15 9.04
C GLY A 466 1.38 -1.92 9.46
N THR A 467 0.81 -1.59 10.62
CA THR A 467 -0.51 -2.07 11.04
C THR A 467 -1.62 -1.20 10.43
N PRO A 468 -2.67 -1.80 9.85
CA PRO A 468 -3.81 -1.05 9.32
C PRO A 468 -4.49 -0.22 10.41
N ASP A 469 -4.91 0.99 10.07
CA ASP A 469 -5.67 1.87 10.96
C ASP A 469 -6.64 2.77 10.19
N LEU A 470 -7.50 3.46 10.92
CA LEU A 470 -8.30 4.55 10.37
C LEU A 470 -7.46 5.84 10.27
N LEU A 471 -7.79 6.65 9.28
CA LEU A 471 -7.20 7.96 9.13
C LEU A 471 -7.79 8.90 10.19
N ALA A 472 -6.95 9.46 11.05
CA ALA A 472 -7.32 10.54 11.95
C ALA A 472 -7.76 11.77 11.14
N GLY A 473 -8.92 12.32 11.47
CA GLY A 473 -9.44 13.56 10.91
C GLY A 473 -8.88 14.79 11.63
N PRO A 474 -9.18 16.01 11.15
CA PRO A 474 -8.70 17.24 11.77
C PRO A 474 -9.05 17.39 13.26
N ILE A 475 -10.21 16.89 13.71
CA ILE A 475 -10.63 16.96 15.11
C ILE A 475 -9.75 16.06 15.99
N ASP A 476 -9.53 14.81 15.55
CA ASP A 476 -8.67 13.85 16.27
C ASP A 476 -7.25 14.42 16.46
N TYR A 477 -6.69 15.08 15.44
CA TYR A 477 -5.39 15.74 15.56
C TYR A 477 -5.37 16.91 16.53
N ALA A 478 -6.47 17.68 16.63
CA ALA A 478 -6.55 18.78 17.59
C ALA A 478 -6.65 18.27 19.02
N GLU A 479 -7.38 17.18 19.26
CA GLU A 479 -7.42 16.47 20.55
C GLU A 479 -6.03 16.00 20.96
N MET A 480 -5.35 15.23 20.10
CA MET A 480 -3.98 14.77 20.34
C MET A 480 -2.99 15.92 20.58
N MET A 481 -3.16 17.05 19.88
CA MET A 481 -2.33 18.23 20.10
C MET A 481 -2.58 18.87 21.47
N VAL A 482 -3.85 18.98 21.91
CA VAL A 482 -4.19 19.49 23.26
C VAL A 482 -3.59 18.60 24.34
N GLU A 483 -3.68 17.28 24.18
CA GLU A 483 -3.07 16.30 25.09
C GLU A 483 -1.54 16.43 25.14
N ALA A 484 -0.88 16.53 23.97
CA ALA A 484 0.56 16.71 23.90
C ALA A 484 1.02 18.02 24.58
N LEU A 485 0.27 19.12 24.41
CA LEU A 485 0.55 20.39 25.08
C LEU A 485 0.36 20.29 26.60
N LEU A 486 -0.67 19.56 27.06
CA LEU A 486 -0.88 19.28 28.49
C LEU A 486 0.29 18.48 29.08
N GLU A 487 0.78 17.47 28.37
CA GLU A 487 1.91 16.66 28.81
C GLU A 487 3.20 17.50 28.91
N VAL A 488 3.49 18.32 27.90
CA VAL A 488 4.63 19.26 27.92
C VAL A 488 4.53 20.21 29.12
N LEU A 489 3.34 20.75 29.39
CA LEU A 489 3.09 21.64 30.51
C LEU A 489 3.33 20.95 31.86
N GLN A 490 2.80 19.74 32.05
CA GLN A 490 2.96 18.97 33.28
C GLN A 490 4.42 18.58 33.52
N ASN A 491 5.13 18.15 32.48
CA ASN A 491 6.54 17.74 32.56
C ASN A 491 7.48 18.89 32.93
N VAL A 492 7.12 20.13 32.58
CA VAL A 492 7.94 21.31 32.85
C VAL A 492 7.49 22.06 34.12
N GLN A 493 6.28 21.78 34.63
CA GLN A 493 5.68 22.46 35.78
C GLN A 493 6.57 22.42 37.03
N GLU A 494 7.02 21.23 37.46
CA GLU A 494 7.90 21.09 38.64
C GLU A 494 9.21 21.86 38.48
N SER A 495 9.81 21.83 37.27
CA SER A 495 11.02 22.59 36.97
C SER A 495 10.80 24.10 36.99
N LEU A 496 9.58 24.56 36.68
CA LEU A 496 9.21 25.97 36.71
C LEU A 496 8.88 26.47 38.12
N THR A 497 8.05 25.74 38.87
CA THR A 497 7.46 26.18 40.15
C THR A 497 8.21 25.68 41.39
N GLY A 498 9.09 24.69 41.25
CA GLY A 498 9.74 23.99 42.37
C GLY A 498 8.88 22.83 42.89
N GLU A 499 9.51 21.89 43.59
CA GLU A 499 8.82 20.77 44.24
C GLU A 499 8.08 21.24 45.50
N ALA A 500 6.84 20.78 45.68
CA ALA A 500 6.15 20.93 46.95
C ALA A 500 6.93 20.18 48.04
N ASP A 501 7.32 20.87 49.11
CA ASP A 501 8.10 20.38 50.26
C ASP A 501 9.63 20.30 50.12
N SER A 502 10.26 20.93 49.12
CA SER A 502 11.73 21.06 49.01
C SER A 502 12.25 22.50 49.19
N GLU A 503 13.56 22.67 49.40
CA GLU A 503 14.22 24.00 49.39
C GLU A 503 14.42 24.55 47.95
N ASP A 504 14.07 23.78 46.91
CA ASP A 504 14.19 24.22 45.51
C ASP A 504 13.02 25.13 45.13
N GLN A 505 13.32 26.42 44.97
CA GLN A 505 12.33 27.44 44.58
C GLN A 505 11.99 27.42 43.07
N GLY A 506 12.49 26.44 42.30
CA GLY A 506 12.23 26.30 40.88
C GLY A 506 12.83 27.42 40.03
N PHE A 507 12.43 27.51 38.76
CA PHE A 507 12.82 28.63 37.89
C PHE A 507 12.21 29.96 38.35
N LEU A 508 10.93 29.97 38.73
CA LEU A 508 10.20 31.20 39.07
C LEU A 508 10.78 31.88 40.32
N GLY A 509 11.18 31.13 41.36
CA GLY A 509 11.89 31.68 42.51
C GLY A 509 13.25 32.28 42.13
N ARG A 510 14.03 31.57 41.31
CA ARG A 510 15.31 32.08 40.78
C ARG A 510 15.15 33.34 39.94
N LEU A 511 14.04 33.46 39.19
CA LEU A 511 13.71 34.64 38.41
C LEU A 511 13.33 35.83 39.32
N GLN A 512 12.60 35.57 40.40
CA GLN A 512 12.25 36.57 41.42
C GLN A 512 13.50 37.15 42.07
N ASP A 513 14.44 36.29 42.45
CA ASP A 513 15.74 36.68 43.01
C ASP A 513 16.58 37.50 42.02
N PHE A 514 16.56 37.10 40.74
CA PHE A 514 17.30 37.78 39.68
C PHE A 514 16.79 39.19 39.38
N THR A 515 15.48 39.40 39.42
CA THR A 515 14.84 40.66 38.97
C THR A 515 14.73 41.73 40.08
N GLN A 516 15.11 41.41 41.32
CA GLN A 516 15.20 42.28 42.51
C GLN A 516 14.09 43.33 42.67
N GLY A 517 13.12 43.08 43.56
CA GLY A 517 12.13 44.06 44.02
C GLY A 517 10.70 43.83 43.51
N MET A 518 9.84 44.85 43.63
CA MET A 518 8.39 44.76 43.38
C MET A 518 8.02 44.43 41.92
N VAL A 519 8.90 44.79 40.96
CA VAL A 519 8.73 44.48 39.53
C VAL A 519 8.93 42.99 39.26
N GLY A 520 9.94 42.37 39.89
CA GLY A 520 10.21 40.94 39.80
C GLY A 520 9.10 40.07 40.37
N ALA A 521 8.59 40.45 41.54
CA ALA A 521 7.45 39.78 42.17
C ALA A 521 6.18 39.84 41.31
N LYS A 522 5.90 40.99 40.68
CA LYS A 522 4.75 41.14 39.79
C LYS A 522 4.90 40.32 38.51
N LEU A 523 6.11 40.27 37.93
CA LEU A 523 6.40 39.47 36.74
C LEU A 523 6.22 37.97 37.01
N VAL A 524 6.73 37.49 38.14
CA VAL A 524 6.58 36.08 38.55
C VAL A 524 5.12 35.74 38.82
N GLN A 525 4.37 36.65 39.45
CA GLN A 525 2.93 36.47 39.66
C GLN A 525 2.14 36.40 38.34
N GLU A 526 2.45 37.26 37.36
CA GLU A 526 1.81 37.23 36.04
C GLU A 526 2.16 35.95 35.26
N LEU A 527 3.40 35.47 35.37
CA LEU A 527 3.85 34.20 34.79
C LEU A 527 3.15 32.99 35.39
N ASP A 528 3.10 32.90 36.72
CA ASP A 528 2.48 31.80 37.46
C ASP A 528 0.96 31.74 37.22
N GLN A 529 0.30 32.91 37.21
CA GLN A 529 -1.12 33.00 36.85
C GLN A 529 -1.36 32.59 35.39
N GLY A 530 -0.50 33.03 34.46
CA GLY A 530 -0.59 32.63 33.05
C GLY A 530 -0.43 31.12 32.84
N LEU A 531 0.48 30.48 33.58
CA LEU A 531 0.68 29.03 33.56
C LEU A 531 -0.55 28.28 34.11
N SER A 532 -1.12 28.78 35.21
CA SER A 532 -2.33 28.24 35.82
C SER A 532 -3.55 28.37 34.90
N ASP A 533 -3.72 29.53 34.26
CA ASP A 533 -4.79 29.79 33.29
C ASP A 533 -4.64 28.88 32.06
N LEU A 534 -3.41 28.65 31.59
CA LEU A 534 -3.11 27.72 30.49
C LEU A 534 -3.52 26.29 30.84
N LEU A 535 -3.11 25.81 32.01
CA LEU A 535 -3.45 24.47 32.48
C LEU A 535 -4.98 24.30 32.58
N ALA A 536 -5.66 25.27 33.20
CA ALA A 536 -7.11 25.24 33.34
C ALA A 536 -7.83 25.30 31.98
N GLY A 537 -7.34 26.10 31.04
CA GLY A 537 -7.87 26.21 29.68
C GLY A 537 -7.75 24.90 28.90
N LEU A 538 -6.56 24.30 28.88
CA LEU A 538 -6.31 23.04 28.20
C LEU A 538 -7.07 21.86 28.84
N GLN A 539 -7.13 21.79 30.18
CA GLN A 539 -7.94 20.78 30.90
C GLN A 539 -9.42 20.92 30.59
N LYS A 540 -9.93 22.16 30.50
CA LYS A 540 -11.32 22.41 30.12
C LYS A 540 -11.57 22.00 28.68
N ALA A 541 -10.66 22.29 27.76
CA ALA A 541 -10.76 21.88 26.37
C ALA A 541 -10.78 20.35 26.22
N SER A 542 -9.82 19.66 26.83
CA SER A 542 -9.78 18.18 26.90
C SER A 542 -11.08 17.61 27.45
N LYS A 543 -11.61 18.14 28.55
CA LYS A 543 -12.89 17.69 29.12
C LYS A 543 -14.09 17.90 28.19
N ILE A 544 -14.14 19.01 27.45
CA ILE A 544 -15.24 19.23 26.50
C ILE A 544 -15.12 18.24 25.33
N ILE A 545 -13.90 17.93 24.87
CA ILE A 545 -13.66 16.91 23.84
C ILE A 545 -14.14 15.53 24.34
N ASP A 546 -13.71 15.11 25.53
CA ASP A 546 -14.13 13.84 26.17
C ASP A 546 -15.66 13.69 26.33
N GLN A 547 -16.35 14.80 26.58
CA GLN A 547 -17.80 14.79 26.80
C GLN A 547 -18.60 14.68 25.49
N ASN A 548 -17.96 14.87 24.34
CA ASN A 548 -18.62 14.91 23.03
C ASN A 548 -18.06 13.87 22.04
N THR A 549 -17.06 13.07 22.43
CA THR A 549 -16.59 11.91 21.66
C THR A 549 -17.63 10.77 21.71
N GLY A 550 -18.28 10.50 20.56
CA GLY A 550 -19.16 9.34 20.37
C GLY A 550 -20.68 9.62 20.20
N GLY A 551 -21.12 10.87 20.08
CA GLY A 551 -22.52 11.23 19.78
C GLY A 551 -22.72 11.80 18.36
N GLU A 552 -23.96 11.76 17.83
CA GLU A 552 -24.36 12.56 16.65
C GLU A 552 -24.34 14.05 17.04
N VAL A 553 -23.16 14.69 16.93
CA VAL A 553 -23.02 16.13 17.15
C VAL A 553 -23.69 16.85 15.98
N THR A 554 -24.84 17.47 16.25
CA THR A 554 -25.65 18.17 15.24
C THR A 554 -25.09 19.54 14.84
N ASP A 555 -24.13 20.08 15.60
CA ASP A 555 -23.50 21.38 15.34
C ASP A 555 -22.04 21.42 15.83
N ILE A 556 -21.15 20.79 15.05
CA ILE A 556 -19.71 20.70 15.33
C ILE A 556 -19.04 22.08 15.37
N GLU A 557 -19.54 23.07 14.61
CA GLU A 557 -18.96 24.41 14.56
C GLU A 557 -19.13 25.14 15.90
N THR A 558 -20.32 25.07 16.51
CA THR A 558 -20.57 25.73 17.81
C THR A 558 -19.74 25.13 18.94
N LEU A 559 -19.60 23.80 18.98
CA LEU A 559 -18.79 23.10 19.99
C LEU A 559 -17.31 23.46 19.86
N ILE A 560 -16.79 23.49 18.63
CA ILE A 560 -15.40 23.87 18.32
C ILE A 560 -15.16 25.34 18.66
N GLU A 561 -16.10 26.25 18.36
CA GLU A 561 -16.02 27.66 18.71
C GLU A 561 -16.06 27.89 20.24
N GLU A 562 -16.77 27.06 21.01
CA GLU A 562 -16.77 27.14 22.48
C GLU A 562 -15.47 26.62 23.11
N ILE A 563 -14.96 25.47 22.65
CA ILE A 563 -13.67 24.90 23.10
C ILE A 563 -12.52 25.85 22.76
N LEU A 564 -12.47 26.28 21.50
CA LEU A 564 -11.37 27.09 20.98
C LEU A 564 -11.53 28.57 21.33
N GLY A 565 -12.74 29.09 21.54
CA GLY A 565 -12.95 30.44 22.04
C GLY A 565 -12.40 30.64 23.45
N GLU A 566 -12.39 29.60 24.29
CA GLU A 566 -11.77 29.64 25.61
C GLU A 566 -10.24 29.49 25.52
N ILE A 567 -9.75 28.58 24.67
CA ILE A 567 -8.32 28.44 24.39
C ILE A 567 -7.75 29.74 23.80
N LEU A 568 -8.41 30.36 22.83
CA LEU A 568 -7.99 31.61 22.19
C LEU A 568 -7.94 32.78 23.17
N LYS A 569 -8.87 32.88 24.13
CA LYS A 569 -8.81 33.90 25.19
C LYS A 569 -7.59 33.71 26.10
N VAL A 570 -7.23 32.46 26.38
CA VAL A 570 -6.05 32.10 27.18
C VAL A 570 -4.77 32.36 26.38
N ILE A 571 -4.72 31.97 25.10
CA ILE A 571 -3.63 32.26 24.16
C ILE A 571 -3.41 33.76 24.04
N ASP A 572 -4.45 34.54 23.74
CA ASP A 572 -4.37 35.99 23.61
C ASP A 572 -3.86 36.62 24.91
N ARG A 573 -4.33 36.16 26.08
CA ARG A 573 -3.82 36.67 27.36
C ARG A 573 -2.34 36.33 27.58
N ILE A 574 -1.92 35.10 27.26
CA ILE A 574 -0.55 34.64 27.43
C ILE A 574 0.37 35.34 26.43
N GLN A 575 0.06 35.35 25.13
CA GLN A 575 0.85 36.03 24.11
C GLN A 575 0.97 37.54 24.40
N ASN A 576 -0.09 38.19 24.90
CA ASN A 576 -0.05 39.60 25.29
C ASN A 576 0.73 39.84 26.60
N ALA A 577 0.63 38.96 27.61
CA ALA A 577 1.39 39.06 28.85
C ALA A 577 2.89 38.75 28.64
N VAL A 578 3.20 37.81 27.75
CA VAL A 578 4.55 37.31 27.46
C VAL A 578 5.30 38.23 26.50
N GLY A 579 4.64 38.74 25.46
CA GLY A 579 5.29 39.39 24.32
C GLY A 579 6.15 40.62 24.64
N VAL A 580 5.89 41.31 25.76
CA VAL A 580 6.61 42.55 26.14
C VAL A 580 7.64 42.34 27.27
N LEU A 581 7.39 41.42 28.20
CA LEU A 581 8.23 41.23 29.40
C LEU A 581 9.22 40.05 29.30
N ILE A 582 8.97 39.05 28.44
CA ILE A 582 9.64 37.75 28.50
C ILE A 582 10.71 37.55 27.42
N LYS A 583 10.73 38.31 26.32
CA LYS A 583 11.74 38.15 25.25
C LYS A 583 13.20 38.16 25.76
N PRO A 584 13.61 39.08 26.65
CA PRO A 584 14.95 39.04 27.24
C PRO A 584 15.20 37.80 28.13
N LEU A 585 14.14 37.24 28.73
CA LEU A 585 14.23 36.02 29.54
C LEU A 585 14.35 34.77 28.67
N LEU A 586 13.63 34.70 27.54
CA LEU A 586 13.76 33.61 26.57
C LEU A 586 15.20 33.54 26.05
N LEU A 587 15.82 34.66 25.71
CA LEU A 587 17.22 34.69 25.26
C LEU A 587 18.22 34.22 26.33
N LYS A 588 17.86 34.34 27.61
CA LYS A 588 18.75 34.03 28.72
C LYS A 588 18.62 32.59 29.22
N TRP A 589 17.43 32.00 29.14
CA TRP A 589 17.11 30.73 29.81
C TRP A 589 16.56 29.70 28.82
N ASP A 590 17.39 28.68 28.53
CA ASP A 590 17.09 27.64 27.55
C ASP A 590 15.80 26.86 27.89
N LEU A 591 15.59 26.51 29.16
CA LEU A 591 14.37 25.80 29.61
C LEU A 591 13.09 26.58 29.24
N LEU A 592 13.06 27.87 29.55
CA LEU A 592 11.89 28.73 29.28
C LEU A 592 11.67 28.89 27.77
N ARG A 593 12.76 29.00 27.00
CA ARG A 593 12.71 29.15 25.54
C ARG A 593 12.23 27.89 24.83
N HIS A 594 12.76 26.72 25.20
CA HIS A 594 12.32 25.43 24.63
C HIS A 594 10.86 25.15 24.96
N PHE A 595 10.43 25.42 26.19
CA PHE A 595 9.02 25.34 26.58
C PHE A 595 8.15 26.28 25.72
N TRP A 596 8.56 27.54 25.58
CA TRP A 596 7.84 28.51 24.75
C TRP A 596 7.73 28.07 23.28
N LEU A 597 8.81 27.56 22.68
CA LEU A 597 8.82 27.08 21.30
C LEU A 597 7.78 25.98 21.05
N MET A 598 7.70 24.99 21.94
CA MET A 598 6.73 23.89 21.83
C MET A 598 5.29 24.39 22.02
N MET A 599 5.05 25.23 23.03
CA MET A 599 3.73 25.77 23.32
C MET A 599 3.23 26.69 22.20
N ASP A 600 4.03 27.67 21.79
CA ASP A 600 3.66 28.64 20.77
C ASP A 600 3.40 27.97 19.40
N PHE A 601 4.18 26.95 19.04
CA PHE A 601 3.94 26.15 17.84
C PHE A 601 2.58 25.44 17.85
N GLY A 602 2.27 24.71 18.93
CA GLY A 602 0.99 23.99 19.03
C GLY A 602 -0.22 24.93 19.13
N LEU A 603 -0.10 26.03 19.87
CA LEU A 603 -1.16 27.02 20.02
C LEU A 603 -1.45 27.77 18.70
N ALA A 604 -0.42 28.10 17.91
CA ALA A 604 -0.60 28.69 16.59
C ALA A 604 -1.29 27.71 15.61
N ILE A 605 -0.97 26.41 15.69
CA ILE A 605 -1.66 25.37 14.90
C ILE A 605 -3.15 25.30 15.28
N LEU A 606 -3.47 25.17 16.57
CA LEU A 606 -4.86 25.07 17.04
C LEU A 606 -5.67 26.32 16.66
N THR A 607 -5.07 27.50 16.81
CA THR A 607 -5.64 28.78 16.39
C THR A 607 -5.94 28.78 14.90
N GLY A 608 -4.96 28.41 14.06
CA GLY A 608 -5.12 28.40 12.62
C GLY A 608 -6.16 27.38 12.13
N MET A 609 -6.20 26.19 12.73
CA MET A 609 -7.20 25.17 12.41
C MET A 609 -8.63 25.66 12.67
N CYS A 610 -8.83 26.43 13.75
CA CYS A 610 -10.10 27.10 14.06
C CYS A 610 -10.44 28.18 13.03
N VAL A 611 -9.55 29.17 12.89
CA VAL A 611 -9.80 30.41 12.14
C VAL A 611 -10.02 30.13 10.65
N ASP A 612 -9.25 29.21 10.07
CA ASP A 612 -9.36 28.87 8.65
C ASP A 612 -10.37 27.73 8.38
N LYS A 613 -11.11 27.29 9.42
CA LYS A 613 -12.14 26.24 9.36
C LYS A 613 -11.65 24.89 8.81
N ILE A 614 -10.46 24.46 9.25
CA ILE A 614 -9.86 23.19 8.78
C ILE A 614 -10.69 21.98 9.19
N PHE A 615 -11.37 22.05 10.35
CA PHE A 615 -12.23 20.97 10.85
C PHE A 615 -13.37 20.58 9.91
N THR A 616 -13.91 21.52 9.15
CA THR A 616 -15.03 21.28 8.23
C THR A 616 -14.61 21.28 6.76
N ARG A 617 -13.45 21.86 6.43
CA ARG A 617 -12.97 22.04 5.04
C ARG A 617 -11.76 21.19 4.69
N GLY A 618 -11.19 20.47 5.65
CA GLY A 618 -9.99 19.65 5.49
C GLY A 618 -8.70 20.47 5.39
N PHE A 619 -7.56 19.79 5.41
CA PHE A 619 -6.24 20.43 5.43
C PHE A 619 -5.92 21.20 4.14
N ARG A 620 -6.51 20.79 3.01
CA ARG A 620 -6.17 21.35 1.69
C ARG A 620 -6.60 22.81 1.50
N VAL A 621 -7.47 23.31 2.36
CA VAL A 621 -8.02 24.68 2.27
C VAL A 621 -6.96 25.78 2.40
N ILE A 622 -5.82 25.46 3.03
CA ILE A 622 -4.71 26.40 3.28
C ILE A 622 -3.48 26.14 2.38
N ASN A 623 -3.63 25.31 1.34
CA ASN A 623 -2.50 24.93 0.46
C ASN A 623 -1.95 26.08 -0.39
N ASP A 624 -2.65 27.22 -0.47
CA ASP A 624 -2.23 28.44 -1.17
C ASP A 624 -1.19 29.26 -0.39
N MET A 625 -0.98 28.97 0.90
CA MET A 625 0.01 29.62 1.75
C MET A 625 1.25 28.75 1.98
N ASN A 626 2.37 29.41 2.28
CA ASN A 626 3.55 28.74 2.82
C ASN A 626 3.36 28.43 4.30
N PHE A 627 3.80 27.26 4.78
CA PHE A 627 3.54 26.79 6.15
C PHE A 627 4.02 27.78 7.22
N LYS A 628 5.24 28.31 7.09
CA LYS A 628 5.80 29.36 7.95
C LYS A 628 4.98 30.65 7.95
N ASP A 629 4.46 31.06 6.81
CA ASP A 629 3.65 32.28 6.71
C ASP A 629 2.24 32.06 7.30
N TRP A 630 1.71 30.84 7.19
CA TRP A 630 0.45 30.44 7.82
C TRP A 630 0.57 30.42 9.35
N LEU A 631 1.65 29.86 9.91
CA LEU A 631 1.92 29.91 11.35
C LEU A 631 2.04 31.36 11.85
N ARG A 632 2.76 32.22 11.10
CA ARG A 632 2.89 33.64 11.44
C ARG A 632 1.55 34.37 11.41
N LYS A 633 0.70 34.09 10.41
CA LYS A 633 -0.66 34.65 10.31
C LYS A 633 -1.49 34.32 11.55
N HIS A 634 -1.27 33.16 12.16
CA HIS A 634 -2.01 32.68 13.34
C HIS A 634 -1.28 32.88 14.66
N GLY A 635 -0.36 33.85 14.71
CA GLY A 635 0.18 34.36 15.97
C GLY A 635 1.47 33.72 16.46
N ALA A 636 2.10 32.80 15.70
CA ALA A 636 3.40 32.24 16.09
C ALA A 636 4.47 33.35 16.20
N ASP A 637 5.17 33.40 17.33
CA ASP A 637 6.21 34.39 17.62
C ASP A 637 7.49 34.16 16.80
N VAL A 638 8.35 35.18 16.73
CA VAL A 638 9.64 35.14 16.04
C VAL A 638 10.53 33.98 16.49
N PHE A 639 10.48 33.58 17.77
CA PHE A 639 11.24 32.42 18.25
C PHE A 639 10.83 31.13 17.52
N THR A 640 9.53 30.90 17.33
CA THR A 640 9.00 29.74 16.61
C THR A 640 9.26 29.83 15.11
N ILE A 641 9.03 31.01 14.52
CA ILE A 641 9.15 31.25 13.07
C ILE A 641 10.61 31.19 12.56
N LYS A 642 11.57 31.55 13.41
CA LYS A 642 13.01 31.41 13.13
C LYS A 642 13.64 30.24 13.91
N GLY A 643 12.83 29.44 14.60
CA GLY A 643 13.31 28.41 15.50
C GLY A 643 13.73 27.12 14.78
N PRO A 644 14.60 26.32 15.42
CA PRO A 644 15.18 25.14 14.79
C PRO A 644 14.16 24.01 14.57
N MET A 645 13.07 23.98 15.34
CA MET A 645 11.98 23.02 15.13
C MET A 645 11.30 23.23 13.77
N LEU A 646 10.90 24.47 13.46
CA LEU A 646 10.26 24.78 12.18
C LEU A 646 11.25 24.63 11.03
N GLN A 647 12.51 25.06 11.20
CA GLN A 647 13.55 24.83 10.20
C GLN A 647 13.69 23.33 9.88
N THR A 648 13.74 22.46 10.89
CA THR A 648 13.85 21.01 10.68
C THR A 648 12.67 20.42 9.90
N ILE A 649 11.45 20.97 10.04
CA ILE A 649 10.29 20.57 9.22
C ILE A 649 10.51 20.90 7.73
N TYR A 650 11.21 21.99 7.41
CA TYR A 650 11.61 22.28 6.03
C TYR A 650 12.80 21.41 5.60
N ASP A 651 13.79 21.18 6.46
CA ASP A 651 14.98 20.40 6.16
C ASP A 651 14.63 18.94 5.80
N ILE A 652 13.73 18.31 6.55
CA ILE A 652 13.35 16.90 6.34
C ILE A 652 12.67 16.65 4.99
N VAL A 653 12.04 17.68 4.41
CA VAL A 653 11.44 17.65 3.07
C VAL A 653 12.24 18.46 2.05
N PHE A 654 13.49 18.82 2.36
CA PHE A 654 14.34 19.65 1.50
C PHE A 654 13.61 20.88 0.93
N GLY A 655 12.72 21.48 1.72
CA GLY A 655 11.70 22.43 1.31
C GLY A 655 12.23 23.83 0.99
N TYR A 656 13.16 23.96 0.05
CA TYR A 656 13.84 25.20 -0.29
C TYR A 656 13.83 25.45 -1.79
N GLN A 657 13.31 26.61 -2.20
CA GLN A 657 13.18 26.93 -3.62
C GLN A 657 14.57 27.12 -4.24
N ASP A 658 14.84 26.40 -5.33
CA ASP A 658 16.14 26.39 -6.04
C ASP A 658 17.33 25.95 -5.15
N GLY A 659 17.05 25.36 -3.98
CA GLY A 659 18.01 24.99 -2.94
C GLY A 659 18.51 26.15 -2.08
N ASP A 660 17.82 27.30 -2.13
CA ASP A 660 18.17 28.49 -1.37
C ASP A 660 17.56 28.44 0.05
N PRO A 661 18.37 28.35 1.12
CA PRO A 661 17.88 28.23 2.49
C PRO A 661 17.09 29.47 2.95
N ASP A 662 17.30 30.64 2.34
CA ASP A 662 16.55 31.86 2.64
C ASP A 662 15.15 31.87 1.99
N ARG A 663 14.82 30.86 1.18
CA ARG A 663 13.56 30.74 0.44
C ARG A 663 12.84 29.42 0.77
N PRO A 664 12.45 29.20 2.04
CA PRO A 664 11.70 28.01 2.44
C PRO A 664 10.35 27.97 1.70
N VAL A 665 9.93 26.79 1.26
CA VAL A 665 8.75 26.59 0.43
C VAL A 665 8.07 25.26 0.77
N PHE A 666 6.88 25.35 1.37
CA PHE A 666 6.07 24.17 1.68
C PHE A 666 4.60 24.57 1.81
N ALA A 667 3.70 23.98 1.03
CA ALA A 667 2.27 24.26 1.09
C ALA A 667 1.73 23.98 2.51
N ALA A 668 1.04 24.94 3.12
CA ALA A 668 0.73 24.89 4.55
C ALA A 668 -0.14 23.70 4.94
N GLY A 669 -1.12 23.31 4.12
CA GLY A 669 -1.98 22.15 4.39
C GLY A 669 -1.22 20.84 4.39
N VAL A 670 -0.30 20.67 3.43
CA VAL A 670 0.60 19.51 3.35
C VAL A 670 1.58 19.50 4.53
N GLY A 671 2.19 20.65 4.83
CA GLY A 671 3.14 20.79 5.94
C GLY A 671 2.51 20.55 7.30
N LEU A 672 1.31 21.07 7.54
CA LEU A 672 0.54 20.84 8.76
C LEU A 672 0.20 19.36 8.90
N PHE A 673 -0.42 18.76 7.88
CA PHE A 673 -0.83 17.35 7.92
C PHE A 673 0.38 16.42 8.13
N GLY A 674 1.47 16.62 7.38
CA GLY A 674 2.70 15.85 7.54
C GLY A 674 3.33 15.98 8.93
N SER A 675 3.35 17.19 9.49
CA SER A 675 3.88 17.44 10.84
C SER A 675 3.04 16.77 11.92
N LEU A 676 1.71 16.87 11.85
CA LEU A 676 0.79 16.20 12.77
C LEU A 676 0.96 14.68 12.69
N ARG A 677 1.10 14.12 11.47
CA ARG A 677 1.36 12.70 11.30
C ARG A 677 2.66 12.25 11.97
N MET A 678 3.73 13.01 11.75
CA MET A 678 5.06 12.76 12.29
C MET A 678 5.10 12.84 13.81
N LEU A 679 4.40 13.81 14.40
CA LEU A 679 4.50 14.12 15.83
C LEU A 679 3.47 13.38 16.69
N LEU A 680 2.28 13.08 16.16
CA LEU A 680 1.15 12.61 16.96
C LEU A 680 0.67 11.19 16.59
N THR A 681 1.01 10.68 15.40
CA THR A 681 0.50 9.37 14.91
C THR A 681 1.59 8.43 14.38
N TYR A 682 2.84 8.62 14.86
CA TYR A 682 3.89 7.64 14.62
C TYR A 682 3.66 6.40 15.47
N LYS A 683 4.03 5.23 14.95
CA LYS A 683 3.87 3.95 15.63
C LYS A 683 5.21 3.43 16.14
N GLY A 684 5.26 3.02 17.40
CA GLY A 684 6.46 2.57 18.08
C GLY A 684 7.44 3.71 18.35
N ASN A 685 8.23 4.06 17.34
CA ASN A 685 9.33 5.02 17.40
C ASN A 685 9.16 6.07 16.31
N ILE A 686 9.61 7.30 16.54
CA ILE A 686 9.45 8.40 15.56
C ILE A 686 10.30 8.16 14.31
N PHE A 687 11.52 7.61 14.45
CA PHE A 687 12.42 7.29 13.36
C PHE A 687 12.89 5.83 13.38
N TRP A 688 13.05 5.27 12.19
CA TRP A 688 13.56 3.94 11.94
C TRP A 688 14.72 4.02 10.93
N ARG A 689 15.94 3.74 11.40
CA ARG A 689 17.14 3.72 10.57
C ARG A 689 17.38 2.32 10.05
N MET A 690 17.87 2.21 8.83
CA MET A 690 18.15 0.93 8.18
C MET A 690 19.47 0.37 8.70
N ASN A 691 19.57 -0.94 8.93
CA ASN A 691 20.79 -1.58 9.44
C ASN A 691 21.83 -1.89 8.34
N MET A 692 21.51 -1.61 7.08
CA MET A 692 22.41 -1.54 5.94
C MET A 692 21.98 -0.33 5.09
N GLY A 693 22.63 -0.10 3.94
CA GLY A 693 22.22 0.98 3.04
C GLY A 693 20.78 0.82 2.53
N MET A 694 20.10 1.92 2.17
CA MET A 694 18.71 1.86 1.69
C MET A 694 18.51 0.96 0.46
N GLY A 695 19.49 0.90 -0.44
CA GLY A 695 19.57 -0.08 -1.53
C GLY A 695 19.34 -1.51 -1.05
N ASP A 696 20.08 -1.90 -0.01
CA ASP A 696 20.15 -3.27 0.50
C ASP A 696 18.91 -3.63 1.34
N VAL A 697 18.32 -2.65 2.03
CA VAL A 697 17.17 -2.86 2.93
C VAL A 697 15.83 -2.72 2.19
N ILE A 698 15.75 -1.91 1.15
CA ILE A 698 14.49 -1.64 0.43
C ILE A 698 14.48 -2.26 -0.96
N PHE A 699 15.48 -1.92 -1.78
CA PHE A 699 15.47 -2.26 -3.19
C PHE A 699 15.86 -3.71 -3.44
N THR A 700 16.72 -4.30 -2.60
CA THR A 700 17.01 -5.74 -2.66
C THR A 700 15.76 -6.59 -2.39
N PRO A 701 15.00 -6.43 -1.29
CA PRO A 701 13.76 -7.20 -1.09
C PRO A 701 12.75 -7.05 -2.23
N PHE A 702 12.57 -5.85 -2.79
CA PHE A 702 11.71 -5.65 -3.94
C PHE A 702 12.24 -6.34 -5.20
N TYR A 703 13.53 -6.19 -5.51
CA TYR A 703 14.14 -6.86 -6.66
C TYR A 703 13.95 -8.38 -6.57
N GLU A 704 14.18 -8.95 -5.39
CA GLU A 704 14.17 -10.40 -5.20
C GLU A 704 12.76 -11.00 -5.26
N VAL A 705 11.77 -10.35 -4.64
CA VAL A 705 10.37 -10.82 -4.73
C VAL A 705 9.82 -10.65 -6.15
N LEU A 706 10.14 -9.56 -6.83
CA LEU A 706 9.68 -9.28 -8.19
C LEU A 706 10.31 -10.25 -9.20
N SER A 707 11.62 -10.48 -9.09
CA SER A 707 12.35 -11.44 -9.93
C SER A 707 11.81 -12.87 -9.74
N ALA A 708 11.51 -13.27 -8.50
CA ALA A 708 10.90 -14.57 -8.21
C ALA A 708 9.49 -14.73 -8.82
N LYS A 709 8.82 -13.62 -9.15
CA LYS A 709 7.52 -13.58 -9.85
C LYS A 709 7.65 -13.39 -11.37
N GLY A 710 8.87 -13.44 -11.91
CA GLY A 710 9.13 -13.37 -13.35
C GLY A 710 9.18 -11.96 -13.93
N VAL A 711 9.25 -10.92 -13.09
CA VAL A 711 9.52 -9.55 -13.54
C VAL A 711 10.96 -9.49 -14.06
N LYS A 712 11.16 -8.90 -15.25
CA LYS A 712 12.47 -8.74 -15.87
C LYS A 712 13.04 -7.38 -15.55
N PHE A 713 14.31 -7.31 -15.17
CA PHE A 713 15.03 -6.05 -14.97
C PHE A 713 16.05 -5.86 -16.09
N LYS A 714 15.86 -4.80 -16.89
CA LYS A 714 16.83 -4.36 -17.89
C LYS A 714 17.49 -3.08 -17.39
N LEU A 715 18.69 -3.24 -16.85
CA LEU A 715 19.55 -2.16 -16.42
C LEU A 715 20.27 -1.53 -17.63
N PHE A 716 20.84 -0.34 -17.44
CA PHE A 716 21.50 0.43 -18.49
C PHE A 716 20.62 0.78 -19.71
N GLN A 717 19.31 0.92 -19.48
CA GLN A 717 18.33 1.28 -20.51
C GLN A 717 17.87 2.73 -20.32
N GLU A 718 18.21 3.59 -21.28
CA GLU A 718 17.75 4.96 -21.34
C GLU A 718 16.54 5.09 -22.27
N ILE A 719 15.49 5.77 -21.81
CA ILE A 719 14.41 6.22 -22.68
C ILE A 719 14.77 7.61 -23.24
N GLU A 720 14.66 7.78 -24.56
CA GLU A 720 14.94 9.04 -25.25
C GLU A 720 13.64 9.80 -25.61
N GLU A 721 12.53 9.09 -25.89
CA GLU A 721 11.24 9.71 -26.23
C GLU A 721 10.04 8.77 -25.98
N ILE A 722 8.94 9.33 -25.48
CA ILE A 722 7.61 8.70 -25.42
C ILE A 722 6.77 9.18 -26.61
N GLU A 723 6.32 8.26 -27.46
CA GLU A 723 5.60 8.56 -28.70
C GLU A 723 4.12 8.18 -28.59
N LEU A 724 3.25 9.12 -28.99
CA LEU A 724 1.80 8.94 -29.00
C LEU A 724 1.30 8.41 -30.33
N SER A 725 0.20 7.66 -30.28
CA SER A 725 -0.59 7.33 -31.46
C SER A 725 -1.04 8.60 -32.20
N ALA A 726 -1.31 8.47 -33.50
CA ALA A 726 -1.74 9.61 -34.32
C ALA A 726 -2.99 10.34 -33.80
N ASP A 727 -3.88 9.66 -33.07
CA ASP A 727 -5.05 10.23 -32.41
C ASP A 727 -4.79 10.73 -30.97
N GLY A 728 -3.59 10.50 -30.44
CA GLY A 728 -3.16 10.92 -29.12
C GLY A 728 -3.88 10.21 -27.97
N THR A 729 -4.37 8.98 -28.20
CA THR A 729 -5.13 8.21 -27.19
C THR A 729 -4.33 7.07 -26.55
N ALA A 730 -3.16 6.73 -27.09
CA ALA A 730 -2.29 5.67 -26.57
C ALA A 730 -0.81 6.03 -26.78
N ILE A 731 0.08 5.42 -25.98
CA ILE A 731 1.50 5.31 -26.29
C ILE A 731 1.66 4.25 -27.37
N GLU A 732 2.19 4.64 -28.54
CA GLU A 732 2.45 3.71 -29.65
C GLU A 732 3.91 3.23 -29.71
N GLY A 733 4.83 4.04 -29.20
CA GLY A 733 6.26 3.81 -29.30
C GLY A 733 7.05 4.36 -28.10
N LEU A 734 8.14 3.67 -27.78
CA LEU A 734 9.16 4.15 -26.83
C LEU A 734 10.52 4.08 -27.52
N LYS A 735 11.17 5.24 -27.71
CA LYS A 735 12.55 5.29 -28.22
C LYS A 735 13.52 5.02 -27.08
N MET A 736 14.34 3.98 -27.23
CA MET A 736 15.22 3.47 -26.18
C MET A 736 16.67 3.42 -26.65
N ALA A 737 17.59 3.47 -25.71
CA ALA A 737 19.01 3.24 -25.92
C ALA A 737 19.57 2.29 -24.86
N ASN A 738 20.27 1.24 -25.28
CA ASN A 738 21.12 0.45 -24.40
C ASN A 738 22.47 1.15 -24.27
N LEU A 739 22.89 1.44 -23.03
CA LEU A 739 24.09 2.23 -22.75
C LEU A 739 25.38 1.40 -22.73
N ILE A 740 25.27 0.08 -22.58
CA ILE A 740 26.45 -0.80 -22.45
C ILE A 740 26.38 -2.02 -23.36
N LYS A 741 27.56 -2.57 -23.63
CA LYS A 741 27.76 -3.93 -24.15
C LYS A 741 28.29 -4.79 -23.02
N LEU A 742 27.67 -5.94 -22.81
CA LEU A 742 28.17 -6.93 -21.88
C LEU A 742 29.39 -7.65 -22.46
N LYS A 743 30.30 -8.05 -21.59
CA LYS A 743 31.48 -8.82 -21.95
C LYS A 743 31.08 -10.16 -22.59
N ALA A 744 31.91 -10.65 -23.51
CA ALA A 744 31.68 -11.95 -24.15
C ALA A 744 31.52 -13.06 -23.10
N GLY A 745 30.43 -13.84 -23.22
CA GLY A 745 30.07 -14.90 -22.28
C GLY A 745 29.14 -14.47 -21.14
N VAL A 746 28.88 -13.17 -20.96
CA VAL A 746 27.88 -12.64 -20.04
C VAL A 746 26.59 -12.38 -20.80
N THR A 747 25.52 -13.09 -20.44
CA THR A 747 24.21 -12.96 -21.10
C THR A 747 23.30 -11.92 -20.45
N GLU A 748 23.46 -11.71 -19.14
CA GLU A 748 22.68 -10.78 -18.32
C GLU A 748 23.58 -10.23 -17.22
N TYR A 749 23.39 -8.96 -16.85
CA TYR A 749 24.17 -8.30 -15.82
C TYR A 749 23.65 -8.69 -14.43
N ASN A 750 24.51 -9.22 -13.57
CA ASN A 750 24.22 -9.41 -12.16
C ASN A 750 24.56 -8.13 -11.38
N PRO A 751 23.58 -7.43 -10.79
CA PRO A 751 23.83 -6.17 -10.12
C PRO A 751 24.39 -6.31 -8.70
N PHE A 752 24.33 -7.49 -8.10
CA PHE A 752 24.67 -7.66 -6.68
C PHE A 752 26.12 -8.10 -6.45
N VAL A 753 26.63 -7.69 -5.29
CA VAL A 753 27.67 -8.41 -4.55
C VAL A 753 27.02 -9.09 -3.35
N THR A 754 27.54 -10.23 -2.88
CA THR A 754 27.01 -10.92 -1.71
C THR A 754 27.94 -10.67 -0.53
N LEU A 755 27.40 -10.11 0.56
CA LEU A 755 28.16 -9.69 1.74
C LEU A 755 27.50 -10.21 3.03
N PRO A 756 28.28 -10.46 4.09
CA PRO A 756 27.71 -10.88 5.37
C PRO A 756 26.90 -9.74 6.01
N TYR A 757 25.70 -10.06 6.48
CA TYR A 757 24.87 -9.22 7.34
C TYR A 757 24.84 -9.78 8.76
N HIS A 758 25.39 -9.01 9.70
CA HIS A 758 25.39 -9.33 11.12
C HIS A 758 24.12 -8.80 11.77
N VAL A 759 23.18 -9.68 12.11
CA VAL A 759 21.85 -9.28 12.58
C VAL A 759 21.93 -8.63 13.97
N PRO A 760 21.58 -7.34 14.12
CA PRO A 760 21.69 -6.66 15.42
C PRO A 760 20.88 -7.34 16.51
N GLY A 761 21.46 -7.45 17.71
CA GLY A 761 20.83 -8.11 18.86
C GLY A 761 20.74 -9.64 18.77
N LYS A 762 21.20 -10.27 17.68
CA LYS A 762 21.21 -11.72 17.49
C LYS A 762 22.63 -12.20 17.19
N ASN A 763 23.03 -13.34 17.75
CA ASN A 763 24.30 -13.98 17.40
C ASN A 763 24.14 -14.78 16.08
N LEU A 764 23.81 -14.06 15.00
CA LEU A 764 23.47 -14.63 13.70
C LEU A 764 24.08 -13.78 12.59
N THR A 765 24.60 -14.45 11.55
CA THR A 765 25.10 -13.80 10.34
C THR A 765 24.54 -14.55 9.14
N ILE A 766 24.05 -13.81 8.15
CA ILE A 766 23.51 -14.34 6.90
C ILE A 766 24.22 -13.69 5.72
N ASP A 767 24.20 -14.31 4.55
CA ASP A 767 24.73 -13.72 3.32
C ASP A 767 23.62 -12.93 2.64
N TRP A 768 23.84 -11.64 2.37
CA TRP A 768 22.84 -10.74 1.83
C TRP A 768 23.28 -10.16 0.46
N PRO A 769 22.37 -10.08 -0.53
CA PRO A 769 22.66 -9.40 -1.79
C PRO A 769 22.64 -7.87 -1.59
N CYS A 770 23.78 -7.25 -1.83
CA CYS A 770 24.00 -5.81 -1.66
C CYS A 770 24.36 -5.14 -2.99
N TRP A 771 24.00 -3.87 -3.14
CA TRP A 771 24.32 -3.07 -4.32
C TRP A 771 25.74 -2.52 -4.20
N PRO A 772 26.63 -2.73 -5.18
CA PRO A 772 27.95 -2.12 -5.19
C PRO A 772 27.86 -0.62 -5.48
N SER A 773 28.80 0.16 -4.91
CA SER A 773 28.90 1.61 -5.16
C SER A 773 29.22 1.97 -6.60
N ASP A 774 29.81 1.04 -7.34
CA ASP A 774 30.21 1.21 -8.73
C ASP A 774 29.76 0.00 -9.56
N ILE A 775 29.84 0.14 -10.88
CA ILE A 775 29.49 -0.91 -11.84
C ILE A 775 30.38 -2.14 -11.59
N ASN A 776 29.81 -3.34 -11.71
CA ASN A 776 30.57 -4.58 -11.74
C ASN A 776 31.37 -4.68 -13.06
N TRP A 777 32.53 -4.02 -13.09
CA TRP A 777 33.36 -3.82 -14.28
C TRP A 777 33.74 -5.11 -15.01
N ASP A 778 33.85 -6.23 -14.29
CA ASP A 778 34.17 -7.55 -14.85
C ASP A 778 33.13 -8.09 -15.83
N GLN A 779 31.92 -7.53 -15.81
CA GLN A 779 30.79 -7.90 -16.67
C GLN A 779 30.64 -7.01 -17.91
N ILE A 780 31.37 -5.89 -17.99
CA ILE A 780 31.23 -4.87 -19.03
C ILE A 780 32.27 -5.08 -20.14
N ASP A 781 31.94 -4.69 -21.37
CA ASP A 781 32.93 -4.62 -22.46
C ASP A 781 34.17 -3.80 -22.01
N PRO A 782 35.39 -4.34 -22.14
CA PRO A 782 36.59 -3.68 -21.64
C PRO A 782 36.85 -2.29 -22.23
N THR A 783 36.42 -2.02 -23.47
CA THR A 783 36.62 -0.73 -24.11
C THR A 783 35.70 0.32 -23.51
N GLN A 784 34.43 -0.03 -23.31
CA GLN A 784 33.47 0.85 -22.65
C GLN A 784 33.80 1.05 -21.17
N ALA A 785 34.21 0.00 -20.46
CA ALA A 785 34.65 0.08 -19.07
C ALA A 785 35.79 1.10 -18.90
N ALA A 786 36.85 0.99 -19.71
CA ALA A 786 37.98 1.92 -19.66
C ALA A 786 37.57 3.37 -19.97
N ARG A 787 36.64 3.59 -20.92
CA ARG A 787 36.14 4.93 -21.25
C ARG A 787 35.30 5.53 -20.11
N LEU A 788 34.43 4.75 -19.46
CA LEU A 788 33.64 5.20 -18.32
C LEU A 788 34.53 5.53 -17.10
N GLN A 789 35.49 4.68 -16.78
CA GLN A 789 36.45 4.94 -15.70
C GLN A 789 37.26 6.22 -15.94
N LYS A 790 37.64 6.47 -17.20
CA LYS A 790 38.28 7.73 -17.60
C LYS A 790 37.32 8.93 -17.48
N ALA A 791 36.07 8.79 -17.90
CA ALA A 791 35.06 9.85 -17.78
C ALA A 791 34.79 10.22 -16.31
N TRP A 792 34.76 9.25 -15.41
CA TRP A 792 34.69 9.48 -13.97
C TRP A 792 35.91 10.23 -13.45
N THR A 793 37.11 9.76 -13.79
CA THR A 793 38.37 10.34 -13.30
C THR A 793 38.57 11.77 -13.82
N ASP A 794 38.28 12.03 -15.10
CA ASP A 794 38.56 13.30 -15.74
C ASP A 794 37.43 14.33 -15.56
N GLN A 795 36.18 13.89 -15.60
CA GLN A 795 34.99 14.76 -15.69
C GLN A 795 33.95 14.50 -14.60
N HIS A 796 34.19 13.55 -13.68
CA HIS A 796 33.23 13.17 -12.64
C HIS A 796 31.88 12.69 -13.21
N GLN A 797 31.93 11.98 -14.33
CA GLN A 797 30.76 11.47 -15.05
C GLN A 797 30.64 9.94 -14.93
N ASN A 798 29.42 9.46 -14.80
CA ASN A 798 29.05 8.04 -14.89
C ASN A 798 27.80 7.87 -15.77
N LEU A 799 27.28 6.64 -15.90
CA LEU A 799 26.09 6.36 -16.73
C LEU A 799 24.80 7.02 -16.25
N GLU A 800 24.70 7.36 -14.96
CA GLU A 800 23.57 8.12 -14.41
C GLU A 800 23.64 9.60 -14.84
N SER A 801 24.80 10.09 -15.28
CA SER A 801 25.01 11.51 -15.60
C SER A 801 24.27 11.96 -16.85
N ASN A 802 23.45 12.99 -16.73
CA ASN A 802 22.79 13.64 -17.87
C ASN A 802 23.80 14.30 -18.83
N TRP A 803 24.99 14.64 -18.36
CA TRP A 803 26.04 15.31 -19.13
C TRP A 803 27.13 14.35 -19.63
N LEU A 804 26.94 13.02 -19.53
CA LEU A 804 27.90 12.06 -20.04
C LEU A 804 28.00 12.15 -21.58
N ASP A 805 29.21 12.33 -22.10
CA ASP A 805 29.48 12.25 -23.55
C ASP A 805 29.53 10.77 -24.00
N TRP A 806 28.34 10.23 -24.32
CA TRP A 806 28.13 8.79 -24.59
C TRP A 806 27.33 8.48 -25.85
N ASP A 807 27.00 9.47 -26.67
CA ASP A 807 26.04 9.27 -27.77
C ASP A 807 26.50 8.21 -28.79
N ASP A 808 27.79 8.21 -29.10
CA ASP A 808 28.42 7.29 -30.04
C ASP A 808 28.53 5.84 -29.53
N GLN A 809 28.24 5.62 -28.24
CA GLN A 809 28.29 4.31 -27.58
C GLN A 809 26.91 3.69 -27.40
N LYS A 810 25.83 4.44 -27.62
CA LYS A 810 24.45 3.98 -27.45
C LYS A 810 24.02 3.03 -28.57
N GLU A 811 23.40 1.92 -28.19
CA GLU A 811 22.67 1.06 -29.14
C GLU A 811 21.17 1.40 -29.07
N ARG A 812 20.69 2.12 -30.08
CA ARG A 812 19.31 2.62 -30.15
C ARG A 812 18.35 1.59 -30.72
N TYR A 813 17.16 1.50 -30.12
CA TYR A 813 16.07 0.65 -30.55
C TYR A 813 14.71 1.28 -30.19
N GLN A 814 13.61 0.68 -30.65
CA GLN A 814 12.27 1.18 -30.38
C GLN A 814 11.39 0.01 -29.92
N LEU A 815 10.65 0.22 -28.84
CA LEU A 815 9.60 -0.69 -28.40
C LEU A 815 8.27 -0.25 -29.02
N LYS A 816 7.44 -1.19 -29.46
CA LYS A 816 6.17 -0.89 -30.17
C LYS A 816 4.95 -1.51 -29.49
N LEU A 817 3.85 -0.77 -29.49
CA LEU A 817 2.55 -1.22 -29.00
C LEU A 817 2.08 -2.50 -29.72
N GLY A 818 1.62 -3.50 -28.97
CA GLY A 818 1.14 -4.80 -29.47
C GLY A 818 2.25 -5.77 -29.90
N VAL A 819 3.51 -5.33 -29.89
CA VAL A 819 4.69 -6.17 -30.18
C VAL A 819 5.52 -6.38 -28.91
N ASP A 820 5.98 -5.29 -28.32
CA ASP A 820 6.90 -5.29 -27.18
C ASP A 820 6.20 -4.97 -25.86
N PHE A 821 5.16 -4.13 -25.92
CA PHE A 821 4.32 -3.79 -24.78
C PHE A 821 2.87 -3.61 -25.22
N ASP A 822 1.94 -3.83 -24.28
CA ASP A 822 0.53 -3.48 -24.40
C ASP A 822 0.20 -2.27 -23.53
N ARG A 823 0.90 -2.12 -22.39
CA ARG A 823 0.72 -1.03 -21.42
C ARG A 823 2.06 -0.52 -20.89
N VAL A 824 2.05 0.69 -20.37
CA VAL A 824 3.23 1.39 -19.85
C VAL A 824 2.95 1.92 -18.46
N ILE A 825 3.87 1.65 -17.52
CA ILE A 825 3.92 2.28 -16.19
C ILE A 825 5.16 3.16 -16.16
N CYS A 826 5.04 4.42 -15.72
CA CYS A 826 6.13 5.38 -15.69
C CYS A 826 6.35 5.89 -14.25
N GLY A 827 7.49 5.52 -13.67
CA GLY A 827 7.98 5.99 -12.38
C GLY A 827 9.07 7.05 -12.46
N ILE A 828 9.31 7.64 -13.64
CA ILE A 828 10.35 8.64 -13.86
C ILE A 828 9.93 9.96 -13.21
N THR A 829 10.83 10.59 -12.46
CA THR A 829 10.59 11.84 -11.74
C THR A 829 10.42 13.04 -12.68
N PRO A 830 9.74 14.13 -12.27
CA PRO A 830 9.39 15.24 -13.17
C PRO A 830 10.57 15.84 -13.96
N ALA A 831 11.71 16.07 -13.31
CA ALA A 831 12.89 16.65 -13.98
C ALA A 831 13.43 15.74 -15.09
N ALA A 832 13.43 14.42 -14.89
CA ALA A 832 13.87 13.43 -15.88
C ALA A 832 12.79 13.10 -16.92
N LEU A 833 11.51 13.26 -16.58
CA LEU A 833 10.37 13.01 -17.46
C LEU A 833 10.14 14.15 -18.47
N ARG A 834 10.43 15.39 -18.09
CA ARG A 834 10.23 16.58 -18.93
C ARG A 834 10.89 16.46 -20.33
N PRO A 835 12.19 16.12 -20.48
CA PRO A 835 12.83 16.09 -21.79
C PRO A 835 12.30 14.97 -22.72
N ILE A 836 11.73 13.89 -22.17
CA ILE A 836 11.29 12.71 -22.93
C ILE A 836 9.79 12.70 -23.24
N SER A 837 9.03 13.66 -22.72
CA SER A 837 7.55 13.70 -22.76
C SER A 837 6.99 14.79 -23.68
N GLY A 838 7.74 15.22 -24.69
CA GLY A 838 7.35 16.32 -25.59
C GLY A 838 5.98 16.13 -26.28
N GLN A 839 5.65 14.91 -26.70
CA GLN A 839 4.35 14.62 -27.31
C GLN A 839 3.20 14.64 -26.29
N LEU A 840 3.46 14.19 -25.05
CA LEU A 840 2.51 14.30 -23.94
C LEU A 840 2.22 15.78 -23.63
N ALA A 841 3.27 16.62 -23.57
CA ALA A 841 3.15 18.05 -23.37
C ALA A 841 2.32 18.74 -24.47
N ALA A 842 2.47 18.32 -25.73
CA ALA A 842 1.70 18.86 -26.83
C ALA A 842 0.20 18.44 -26.80
N ARG A 843 -0.10 17.25 -26.26
CA ARG A 843 -1.45 16.67 -26.25
C ARG A 843 -2.26 17.00 -25.01
N ILE A 844 -1.62 17.13 -23.84
CA ILE A 844 -2.26 17.28 -22.54
C ILE A 844 -1.99 18.71 -22.04
N PRO A 845 -3.00 19.61 -22.04
CA PRO A 845 -2.80 21.03 -21.72
C PRO A 845 -2.11 21.29 -20.38
N ASP A 846 -2.42 20.48 -19.36
CA ASP A 846 -1.90 20.67 -18.00
C ASP A 846 -0.59 19.91 -17.73
N TRP A 847 -0.03 19.19 -18.72
CA TRP A 847 1.17 18.39 -18.51
C TRP A 847 2.41 19.23 -18.20
N THR A 848 2.69 20.24 -19.03
CA THR A 848 3.79 21.17 -18.76
C THR A 848 3.55 22.00 -17.48
N PRO A 849 2.37 22.60 -17.25
CA PRO A 849 2.06 23.23 -15.96
C PRO A 849 2.27 22.32 -14.74
N MET A 850 1.87 21.05 -14.82
CA MET A 850 2.11 20.07 -13.75
C MET A 850 3.61 19.88 -13.51
N LEU A 851 4.39 19.53 -14.53
CA LEU A 851 5.84 19.28 -14.35
C LEU A 851 6.62 20.54 -13.93
N ASP A 852 6.22 21.73 -14.40
CA ASP A 852 6.91 22.99 -14.09
C ASP A 852 6.54 23.58 -12.73
N SER A 853 5.35 23.26 -12.21
CA SER A 853 4.87 23.68 -10.89
C SER A 853 5.32 22.74 -9.77
N LEU A 854 5.52 21.45 -10.09
CA LEU A 854 6.21 20.48 -9.25
C LEU A 854 7.71 20.77 -9.28
N LYS A 855 8.08 21.94 -8.75
CA LYS A 855 9.46 22.39 -8.60
C LYS A 855 10.29 21.27 -8.00
N THR A 856 11.53 21.17 -8.44
CA THR A 856 12.48 20.21 -7.88
C THR A 856 13.68 20.95 -7.32
N THR A 857 14.30 20.40 -6.29
CA THR A 857 15.54 20.95 -5.73
C THR A 857 16.68 19.94 -5.79
N LEU A 858 17.89 20.47 -5.90
CA LEU A 858 19.12 19.69 -5.87
C LEU A 858 19.49 19.39 -4.42
N THR A 859 20.00 18.19 -4.17
CA THR A 859 20.40 17.80 -2.81
C THR A 859 21.87 17.46 -2.71
N ARG A 860 22.39 17.56 -1.50
CA ARG A 860 23.75 17.19 -1.15
C ARG A 860 23.74 16.27 0.07
N CYS A 861 24.73 15.41 0.15
CA CYS A 861 25.02 14.64 1.35
C CYS A 861 26.49 14.29 1.43
N SER A 862 26.93 13.91 2.62
CA SER A 862 28.22 13.27 2.83
C SER A 862 28.15 12.25 3.95
N GLU A 863 29.20 11.45 4.03
CA GLU A 863 29.44 10.50 5.11
C GLU A 863 30.86 10.69 5.61
N LEU A 864 31.00 10.90 6.92
CA LEU A 864 32.27 11.18 7.59
C LEU A 864 32.52 10.10 8.65
N TRP A 865 33.46 9.20 8.38
CA TRP A 865 33.85 8.12 9.29
C TRP A 865 34.92 8.61 10.25
N PHE A 866 34.56 8.92 11.49
CA PHE A 866 35.48 9.40 12.51
C PHE A 866 36.14 8.25 13.28
N LYS A 867 37.45 8.38 13.54
CA LYS A 867 38.25 7.44 14.37
C LYS A 867 37.85 7.44 15.85
N LYS A 868 37.15 8.49 16.29
CA LYS A 868 36.67 8.71 17.65
C LYS A 868 35.15 8.62 17.69
N SER A 869 34.59 8.14 18.79
CA SER A 869 33.14 8.16 19.03
C SER A 869 32.62 9.59 19.16
N LEU A 870 31.31 9.78 18.96
CA LEU A 870 30.65 11.10 19.08
C LEU A 870 30.97 11.80 20.42
N LYS A 871 30.98 11.03 21.52
CA LYS A 871 31.38 11.51 22.85
C LYS A 871 32.85 11.91 22.93
N GLU A 872 33.76 11.11 22.36
CA GLU A 872 35.19 11.43 22.30
C GLU A 872 35.46 12.66 21.42
N LEU A 873 34.59 12.97 20.45
CA LEU A 873 34.60 14.19 19.62
C LEU A 873 34.08 15.43 20.35
N GLY A 874 33.43 15.26 21.51
CA GLY A 874 32.98 16.35 22.38
C GLY A 874 31.64 16.96 21.99
N PHE A 875 30.81 16.24 21.22
CA PHE A 875 29.44 16.64 20.94
C PHE A 875 28.67 16.89 22.23
N ASN A 876 27.88 17.98 22.27
CA ASN A 876 27.04 18.34 23.40
C ASN A 876 25.58 17.99 23.10
N PRO A 877 25.03 16.92 23.67
CA PRO A 877 23.63 16.52 23.45
C PRO A 877 22.63 17.32 24.32
N GLY A 878 23.07 18.35 25.06
CA GLY A 878 22.24 19.15 25.96
C GLY A 878 21.92 18.50 27.31
N SER A 879 21.97 17.17 27.41
CA SER A 879 21.80 16.43 28.67
C SER A 879 22.74 15.24 28.77
N LYS A 880 23.28 14.98 29.97
CA LYS A 880 24.12 13.80 30.24
C LYS A 880 23.39 12.47 30.00
N LEU A 881 22.07 12.47 30.11
CA LEU A 881 21.23 11.29 29.85
C LEU A 881 21.35 10.79 28.40
N TYR A 882 21.70 11.69 27.48
CA TYR A 882 21.73 11.44 26.05
C TYR A 882 23.15 11.23 25.49
N GLU A 883 24.20 11.26 26.33
CA GLU A 883 25.61 11.16 25.90
C GLU A 883 25.99 9.86 25.16
N ASN A 884 25.20 8.80 25.31
CA ASN A 884 25.44 7.51 24.66
C ASN A 884 24.35 7.13 23.65
N MET A 885 23.46 8.06 23.30
CA MET A 885 22.46 7.87 22.26
C MET A 885 23.01 8.32 20.90
N GLU A 886 22.39 7.85 19.82
CA GLU A 886 22.72 8.19 18.44
C GLU A 886 21.67 9.21 17.93
N PRO A 887 21.96 10.53 17.99
CA PRO A 887 20.98 11.56 17.72
C PRO A 887 20.77 11.82 16.22
N ILE A 888 19.59 12.33 15.89
CA ILE A 888 19.37 13.13 14.68
C ILE A 888 19.52 14.60 15.05
N VAL A 889 20.40 15.32 14.36
CA VAL A 889 20.61 16.76 14.54
C VAL A 889 19.84 17.51 13.45
N GLY A 890 19.07 18.52 13.84
CA GLY A 890 18.28 19.34 12.92
C GLY A 890 18.37 20.84 13.25
N GLY A 891 18.02 21.69 12.28
CA GLY A 891 18.03 23.15 12.45
C GLY A 891 19.43 23.76 12.56
N TYR A 892 20.48 23.03 12.16
CA TYR A 892 21.85 23.52 12.24
C TYR A 892 22.20 24.46 11.07
N GLN A 893 23.45 24.93 11.04
CA GLN A 893 23.98 25.84 10.04
C GLN A 893 24.09 25.22 8.64
N GLU A 894 23.40 25.84 7.68
CA GLU A 894 23.56 25.58 6.25
C GLU A 894 25.03 25.79 5.79
N PRO A 895 25.54 25.04 4.80
CA PRO A 895 24.83 24.10 3.93
C PRO A 895 24.53 22.69 4.48
N TYR A 896 24.73 22.40 5.76
CA TYR A 896 24.40 21.10 6.35
C TYR A 896 23.59 21.29 7.64
N SER A 897 22.31 21.64 7.46
CA SER A 897 21.36 21.90 8.55
C SER A 897 20.90 20.64 9.28
N SER A 898 21.01 19.47 8.63
CA SER A 898 20.69 18.18 9.22
C SER A 898 21.90 17.27 9.25
N THR A 899 22.06 16.50 10.34
CA THR A 899 23.11 15.47 10.46
C THR A 899 22.57 14.27 11.24
N ALA A 900 22.66 13.07 10.68
CA ALA A 900 22.30 11.84 11.37
C ALA A 900 23.54 11.10 11.89
N ASP A 901 23.45 10.52 13.07
CA ASP A 901 24.38 9.48 13.52
C ASP A 901 24.00 8.13 12.90
N LEU A 902 24.87 7.58 12.05
CA LEU A 902 24.70 6.27 11.41
C LEU A 902 25.69 5.23 11.92
N SER A 903 26.21 5.39 13.15
CA SER A 903 27.21 4.48 13.72
C SER A 903 26.72 3.03 13.85
N HIS A 904 25.41 2.81 13.85
CA HIS A 904 24.79 1.49 13.81
C HIS A 904 25.08 0.70 12.53
N LEU A 905 25.56 1.37 11.46
CA LEU A 905 25.99 0.75 10.20
C LEU A 905 27.40 0.17 10.25
N LEU A 906 28.29 0.71 11.09
CA LEU A 906 29.71 0.31 11.16
C LEU A 906 29.93 -1.20 11.36
N PRO A 907 29.10 -1.95 12.13
CA PRO A 907 29.24 -3.39 12.24
C PRO A 907 29.01 -4.16 10.93
N GLN A 908 28.36 -3.55 9.94
CA GLN A 908 28.13 -4.16 8.62
C GLN A 908 29.23 -3.83 7.60
N GLU A 909 30.28 -3.12 8.01
CA GLU A 909 31.40 -2.74 7.16
C GLU A 909 32.67 -3.52 7.60
N GLU A 910 33.65 -3.66 6.72
CA GLU A 910 34.84 -4.50 6.93
C GLU A 910 36.03 -3.73 7.54
N TRP A 911 35.74 -2.79 8.45
CA TRP A 911 36.78 -2.01 9.13
C TRP A 911 37.58 -2.86 10.12
N SER A 912 38.90 -2.66 10.16
CA SER A 912 39.79 -3.34 11.09
C SER A 912 40.98 -2.45 11.50
N GLY A 913 41.68 -2.84 12.56
CA GLY A 913 42.86 -2.12 13.04
C GLY A 913 42.56 -0.93 13.97
N PRO A 914 43.60 -0.17 14.37
CA PRO A 914 43.49 0.92 15.34
C PRO A 914 42.75 2.16 14.78
N ASP A 915 42.73 2.33 13.46
CA ASP A 915 42.07 3.45 12.78
C ASP A 915 40.62 3.15 12.40
N LYS A 916 40.04 2.04 12.88
CA LYS A 916 38.64 1.72 12.60
C LYS A 916 37.72 2.85 13.11
N PRO A 917 36.74 3.27 12.32
CA PRO A 917 35.80 4.30 12.74
C PRO A 917 34.95 3.84 13.93
N LYS A 918 34.54 4.82 14.74
CA LYS A 918 33.67 4.65 15.91
C LYS A 918 32.43 5.54 15.86
N TYR A 919 32.39 6.46 14.90
CA TYR A 919 31.26 7.34 14.67
C TYR A 919 31.13 7.60 13.17
N LEU A 920 29.92 7.53 12.65
CA LEU A 920 29.59 7.85 11.26
C LEU A 920 28.59 9.01 11.25
N ALA A 921 29.02 10.18 10.77
CA ALA A 921 28.14 11.32 10.57
C ALA A 921 27.60 11.33 9.14
N TYR A 922 26.29 11.54 8.99
CA TYR A 922 25.63 11.77 7.72
C TYR A 922 25.03 13.18 7.65
N PRO A 923 25.81 14.22 7.29
CA PRO A 923 25.25 15.55 7.06
C PRO A 923 24.59 15.64 5.68
N CYS A 924 23.41 16.26 5.61
CA CYS A 924 22.67 16.46 4.35
C CYS A 924 21.88 17.78 4.33
N SER A 925 21.61 18.29 3.12
CA SER A 925 20.75 19.45 2.86
C SER A 925 20.47 19.60 1.36
N THR A 926 19.95 20.76 0.94
CA THR A 926 19.85 21.20 -0.44
C THR A 926 21.12 21.90 -0.92
N ILE A 927 21.30 22.01 -2.24
CA ILE A 927 22.34 22.87 -2.82
C ILE A 927 21.71 24.04 -3.56
N ASP A 928 22.03 25.26 -3.12
CA ASP A 928 21.69 26.47 -3.85
C ASP A 928 22.28 26.37 -5.25
N THR A 929 21.39 26.30 -6.24
CA THR A 929 21.73 26.08 -7.64
C THR A 929 22.74 27.13 -8.14
N ARG A 930 22.74 28.34 -7.59
CA ARG A 930 23.67 29.44 -7.96
C ARG A 930 25.11 29.13 -7.59
N ILE A 931 25.36 28.28 -6.59
CA ILE A 931 26.71 27.85 -6.20
C ILE A 931 27.35 27.12 -7.38
N ILE A 932 26.67 26.12 -7.93
CA ILE A 932 27.23 25.29 -9.01
C ILE A 932 27.00 25.90 -10.40
N ALA A 933 25.85 26.55 -10.61
CA ALA A 933 25.43 27.18 -11.86
C ALA A 933 25.01 28.65 -11.63
N PRO A 934 25.93 29.63 -11.84
CA PRO A 934 25.71 31.04 -11.47
C PRO A 934 24.49 31.73 -12.12
N SER A 935 23.97 31.20 -13.23
CA SER A 935 22.72 31.65 -13.85
C SER A 935 21.47 31.32 -13.03
N GLY A 936 21.59 30.47 -12.01
CA GLY A 936 20.46 29.86 -11.28
C GLY A 936 19.77 28.73 -12.04
N GLN A 937 20.30 28.30 -13.19
CA GLN A 937 19.76 27.22 -14.01
C GLN A 937 20.87 26.25 -14.42
N LEU A 938 20.58 24.95 -14.36
CA LEU A 938 21.49 23.91 -14.83
C LEU A 938 21.80 24.09 -16.33
N PRO A 939 23.06 23.93 -16.76
CA PRO A 939 23.41 24.01 -18.17
C PRO A 939 22.85 22.82 -18.97
N PRO A 940 22.72 22.95 -20.30
CA PRO A 940 22.22 21.86 -21.14
C PRO A 940 23.12 20.62 -21.04
N PRO A 941 22.57 19.40 -21.25
CA PRO A 941 23.32 18.13 -21.29
C PRO A 941 24.56 18.10 -22.19
N THR A 942 24.63 18.98 -23.20
CA THR A 942 25.78 19.12 -24.09
C THR A 942 27.00 19.78 -23.45
N ASP A 943 26.86 20.38 -22.26
CA ASP A 943 27.98 20.90 -21.48
C ASP A 943 28.60 19.80 -20.61
N HIS A 944 29.40 18.94 -21.25
CA HIS A 944 30.05 17.81 -20.60
C HIS A 944 31.02 18.22 -19.47
N SER A 945 31.45 19.49 -19.40
CA SER A 945 32.34 19.93 -18.31
C SER A 945 31.60 20.17 -16.98
N PHE A 946 30.27 20.28 -17.03
CA PHE A 946 29.47 20.73 -15.88
C PHE A 946 29.60 19.85 -14.63
N PRO A 947 29.52 18.50 -14.69
CA PRO A 947 29.61 17.68 -13.48
C PRO A 947 30.90 17.90 -12.68
N LYS A 948 32.04 18.02 -13.36
CA LYS A 948 33.32 18.34 -12.72
C LYS A 948 33.31 19.72 -12.06
N ILE A 949 32.83 20.74 -12.78
CA ILE A 949 32.74 22.11 -12.26
C ILE A 949 31.80 22.17 -11.04
N ALA A 950 30.66 21.49 -11.13
CA ALA A 950 29.68 21.41 -10.05
C ALA A 950 30.30 20.72 -8.82
N PHE A 951 30.97 19.59 -9.01
CA PHE A 951 31.64 18.87 -7.93
C PHE A 951 32.75 19.70 -7.28
N ASP A 952 33.60 20.38 -8.05
CA ASP A 952 34.69 21.21 -7.51
C ASP A 952 34.16 22.36 -6.65
N LYS A 953 33.12 23.05 -7.12
CA LYS A 953 32.49 24.15 -6.37
C LYS A 953 31.75 23.64 -5.13
N PHE A 954 31.07 22.50 -5.25
CA PHE A 954 30.46 21.80 -4.12
C PHE A 954 31.51 21.46 -3.06
N MET A 955 32.63 20.85 -3.44
CA MET A 955 33.72 20.51 -2.51
C MET A 955 34.35 21.75 -1.86
N ALA A 956 34.55 22.83 -2.61
CA ALA A 956 35.04 24.08 -2.05
C ALA A 956 34.06 24.65 -0.99
N ASN A 957 32.76 24.60 -1.27
CA ASN A 957 31.72 25.04 -0.34
C ASN A 957 31.64 24.14 0.92
N ASN A 958 31.84 22.83 0.77
CA ASN A 958 31.87 21.89 1.89
C ASN A 958 33.09 22.13 2.79
N GLN A 959 34.27 22.35 2.21
CA GLN A 959 35.47 22.62 2.98
C GLN A 959 35.37 23.93 3.76
N GLU A 960 34.72 24.94 3.17
CA GLU A 960 34.40 26.18 3.88
C GLU A 960 33.49 25.91 5.08
N TRP A 961 32.47 25.05 4.93
CA TRP A 961 31.58 24.70 6.03
C TRP A 961 32.32 23.93 7.13
N LEU A 962 33.10 22.90 6.77
CA LEU A 962 33.89 22.12 7.74
C LEU A 962 34.78 23.04 8.59
N ASN A 963 35.54 23.92 7.92
CA ASN A 963 36.49 24.80 8.59
C ASN A 963 35.84 25.86 9.49
N LYS A 964 34.57 26.22 9.23
CA LYS A 964 33.87 27.25 10.00
C LYS A 964 32.95 26.69 11.08
N TRP A 965 32.35 25.52 10.83
CA TRP A 965 31.15 25.09 11.55
C TRP A 965 31.26 23.67 12.12
N ALA A 966 32.09 22.79 11.58
CA ALA A 966 32.18 21.42 12.08
C ALA A 966 32.70 21.37 13.54
N ALA A 967 33.55 22.32 13.93
CA ALA A 967 34.09 22.42 15.29
C ALA A 967 33.01 22.68 16.37
N HIS A 968 31.83 23.16 16.01
CA HIS A 968 30.72 23.29 16.97
C HIS A 968 30.10 21.94 17.30
N LEU A 969 29.87 21.09 16.29
CA LEU A 969 29.35 19.74 16.49
C LEU A 969 30.43 18.79 17.04
N TRP A 970 31.67 18.93 16.58
CA TRP A 970 32.80 18.07 16.91
C TRP A 970 34.03 18.88 17.38
N PRO A 971 33.96 19.54 18.55
CA PRO A 971 35.01 20.45 19.01
C PRO A 971 36.38 19.80 19.20
N LYS A 972 36.45 18.48 19.38
CA LYS A 972 37.72 17.74 19.51
C LYS A 972 38.22 17.16 18.18
N ALA A 973 37.62 17.55 17.06
CA ALA A 973 38.11 17.37 15.69
C ALA A 973 38.49 18.72 15.05
N ALA A 974 38.86 19.71 15.86
CA ALA A 974 39.37 20.99 15.41
C ALA A 974 40.88 21.11 15.68
N ASN A 975 41.60 21.71 14.73
CA ASN A 975 42.98 22.13 14.88
C ASN A 975 43.10 23.30 15.88
N PRO A 976 44.30 23.63 16.39
CA PRO A 976 44.51 24.77 17.28
C PRO A 976 44.09 26.14 16.70
N ASP A 977 44.02 26.26 15.37
CA ASP A 977 43.55 27.46 14.66
C ASP A 977 42.02 27.50 14.46
N GLY A 978 41.30 26.47 14.92
CA GLY A 978 39.85 26.33 14.82
C GLY A 978 39.35 25.67 13.53
N THR A 979 40.23 25.37 12.57
CA THR A 979 39.86 24.64 11.34
C THR A 979 39.62 23.16 11.60
N PHE A 980 38.93 22.46 10.69
CA PHE A 980 38.64 21.04 10.85
C PHE A 980 39.92 20.19 10.69
N ASP A 981 40.14 19.24 11.61
CA ASP A 981 41.24 18.28 11.53
C ASP A 981 40.85 17.08 10.67
N GLN A 982 41.24 17.10 9.40
CA GLN A 982 40.99 16.00 8.46
C GLN A 982 41.55 14.65 8.95
N ASN A 983 42.60 14.64 9.79
CA ASN A 983 43.18 13.39 10.31
C ASN A 983 42.28 12.69 11.34
N SER A 984 41.25 13.39 11.85
CA SER A 984 40.23 12.79 12.72
C SER A 984 39.33 11.80 11.96
N LEU A 985 39.30 11.87 10.63
CA LEU A 985 38.58 10.94 9.77
C LEU A 985 39.43 9.73 9.39
N ALA A 986 38.79 8.58 9.29
CA ALA A 986 39.29 7.38 8.64
C ALA A 986 38.99 7.41 7.14
N PHE A 987 37.82 7.90 6.75
CA PHE A 987 37.35 8.02 5.38
C PHE A 987 36.25 9.10 5.28
N GLU A 988 36.05 9.62 4.07
CA GLU A 988 34.98 10.57 3.74
C GLU A 988 34.40 10.27 2.36
N TYR A 989 33.08 10.38 2.25
CA TYR A 989 32.34 10.26 1.00
C TYR A 989 31.49 11.51 0.79
N TRP A 990 31.52 12.09 -0.41
CA TRP A 990 30.80 13.32 -0.74
C TRP A 990 29.97 13.13 -2.01
N ARG A 991 28.69 13.54 -1.97
CA ARG A 991 27.78 13.42 -3.12
C ARG A 991 26.99 14.70 -3.36
N VAL A 992 26.98 15.13 -4.62
CA VAL A 992 26.15 16.22 -5.13
C VAL A 992 25.14 15.65 -6.13
N GLY A 993 23.84 15.77 -5.81
CA GLY A 993 22.75 15.22 -6.60
C GLY A 993 22.33 16.17 -7.72
N ILE A 994 23.11 16.20 -8.81
CA ILE A 994 22.85 17.08 -9.97
C ILE A 994 22.05 16.40 -11.09
N ASN A 995 21.95 15.08 -11.08
CA ASN A 995 21.26 14.36 -12.15
C ASN A 995 19.76 14.48 -11.98
N TYR A 996 19.01 14.57 -13.08
CA TYR A 996 17.57 14.84 -13.05
C TYR A 996 16.76 13.82 -12.24
N THR A 997 17.23 12.57 -12.18
CA THR A 997 16.60 11.49 -11.40
C THR A 997 16.86 11.59 -9.89
N GLU A 998 17.82 12.42 -9.46
CA GLU A 998 18.24 12.64 -8.07
C GLU A 998 17.54 13.84 -7.43
N HIS A 999 16.89 14.69 -8.24
CA HIS A 999 16.24 15.88 -7.72
C HIS A 999 15.06 15.51 -6.80
N TYR A 1000 14.96 16.22 -5.69
CA TYR A 1000 13.84 16.06 -4.77
C TYR A 1000 12.63 16.87 -5.25
N VAL A 1001 11.43 16.29 -5.17
CA VAL A 1001 10.19 16.93 -5.63
C VAL A 1001 9.57 17.75 -4.51
N LEU A 1002 9.43 19.06 -4.74
CA LEU A 1002 8.87 20.00 -3.77
C LEU A 1002 7.34 20.08 -3.86
N THR A 1003 6.74 20.56 -2.79
CA THR A 1003 5.31 20.90 -2.75
C THR A 1003 5.13 22.36 -2.38
N ALA A 1004 5.15 23.22 -3.41
CA ALA A 1004 5.03 24.66 -3.25
C ALA A 1004 3.58 25.11 -2.99
N PRO A 1005 3.38 26.27 -2.34
CA PRO A 1005 2.06 26.86 -2.18
C PRO A 1005 1.32 27.00 -3.51
N GLY A 1006 0.05 26.62 -3.51
CA GLY A 1006 -0.83 26.67 -4.68
C GLY A 1006 -0.57 25.60 -5.72
N THR A 1007 0.37 24.65 -5.55
CA THR A 1007 0.64 23.59 -6.54
C THR A 1007 0.08 22.19 -6.25
N PRO A 1008 -0.32 21.79 -5.02
CA PRO A 1008 -0.80 20.42 -4.76
C PRO A 1008 -1.93 19.94 -5.69
N HIS A 1009 -2.84 20.83 -6.06
CA HIS A 1009 -3.99 20.52 -6.92
C HIS A 1009 -3.61 20.21 -8.38
N LEU A 1010 -2.37 20.50 -8.79
CA LEU A 1010 -1.85 20.21 -10.13
C LEU A 1010 -1.33 18.78 -10.25
N ARG A 1011 -1.14 18.08 -9.12
CA ARG A 1011 -0.77 16.67 -9.09
C ARG A 1011 -1.91 15.84 -9.66
N ARG A 1012 -1.58 14.85 -10.48
CA ARG A 1012 -2.55 14.04 -11.22
C ARG A 1012 -2.55 12.60 -10.74
N GLY A 1013 -3.70 11.94 -10.89
CA GLY A 1013 -3.85 10.52 -10.57
C GLY A 1013 -3.13 9.63 -11.61
N PRO A 1014 -3.03 8.31 -11.36
CA PRO A 1014 -2.24 7.40 -12.18
C PRO A 1014 -2.57 7.38 -13.68
N ASN A 1015 -3.82 7.62 -14.08
CA ASN A 1015 -4.23 7.70 -15.49
C ASN A 1015 -5.29 8.80 -15.72
N ASP A 1016 -5.03 10.01 -15.22
CA ASP A 1016 -5.95 11.16 -15.32
C ASP A 1016 -5.64 12.07 -16.53
N PHE A 1017 -5.23 11.49 -17.66
CA PHE A 1017 -4.76 12.26 -18.84
C PHE A 1017 -5.38 11.82 -20.17
N GLY A 1018 -6.26 10.82 -20.15
CA GLY A 1018 -6.94 10.32 -21.35
C GLY A 1018 -6.05 9.50 -22.29
N ILE A 1019 -5.00 8.85 -21.77
CA ILE A 1019 -4.13 7.94 -22.52
C ILE A 1019 -4.35 6.52 -21.99
N ALA A 1020 -5.03 5.68 -22.76
CA ALA A 1020 -5.61 4.43 -22.26
C ALA A 1020 -4.58 3.44 -21.68
N ASN A 1021 -3.37 3.41 -22.23
CA ASN A 1021 -2.34 2.44 -21.88
C ASN A 1021 -1.15 3.03 -21.09
N PHE A 1022 -1.25 4.27 -20.59
CA PHE A 1022 -0.18 4.94 -19.84
C PHE A 1022 -0.57 5.22 -18.39
N PHE A 1023 0.29 4.82 -17.46
CA PHE A 1023 0.07 4.97 -16.03
C PHE A 1023 1.30 5.60 -15.39
N ILE A 1024 1.12 6.55 -14.46
CA ILE A 1024 2.20 7.18 -13.71
C ILE A 1024 2.19 6.77 -12.24
N ALA A 1025 3.38 6.65 -11.66
CA ALA A 1025 3.56 6.39 -10.24
C ALA A 1025 4.75 7.19 -9.70
N GLY A 1026 4.68 7.64 -8.45
CA GLY A 1026 5.72 8.43 -7.80
C GLY A 1026 5.15 9.41 -6.77
N ASP A 1027 6.01 9.83 -5.86
CA ASP A 1027 5.70 10.82 -4.82
C ASP A 1027 5.22 12.17 -5.38
N TRP A 1028 5.48 12.44 -6.66
CA TRP A 1028 5.04 13.61 -7.44
C TRP A 1028 3.59 13.53 -7.98
N THR A 1029 2.94 12.37 -7.87
CA THR A 1029 1.54 12.18 -8.28
C THR A 1029 0.57 12.55 -7.15
N GLN A 1030 -0.73 12.60 -7.48
CA GLN A 1030 -1.78 12.89 -6.50
C GLN A 1030 -1.93 11.73 -5.52
N ASN A 1031 -1.70 11.98 -4.23
CA ASN A 1031 -1.83 11.02 -3.15
C ASN A 1031 -2.25 11.70 -1.83
N LEU A 1032 -2.38 10.92 -0.76
CA LEU A 1032 -2.81 11.43 0.55
C LEU A 1032 -1.82 12.46 1.14
N ILE A 1033 -0.52 12.19 1.04
CA ILE A 1033 0.53 13.00 1.66
C ILE A 1033 0.89 14.19 0.78
N ASN A 1034 0.93 14.03 -0.55
CA ASN A 1034 1.33 15.08 -1.50
C ASN A 1034 2.69 15.75 -1.16
N ALA A 1035 3.64 14.98 -0.60
CA ALA A 1035 5.00 15.42 -0.33
C ALA A 1035 6.02 14.40 -0.86
N GLY A 1036 7.26 14.83 -1.11
CA GLY A 1036 8.35 13.98 -1.56
C GLY A 1036 8.83 13.03 -0.46
N CYS A 1037 8.17 11.90 -0.27
CA CYS A 1037 8.58 10.95 0.76
C CYS A 1037 8.29 9.51 0.37
N VAL A 1038 8.91 8.59 1.09
CA VAL A 1038 8.73 7.14 0.90
C VAL A 1038 7.25 6.78 0.96
N GLU A 1039 6.53 7.21 2.01
CA GLU A 1039 5.10 6.90 2.16
C GLU A 1039 4.26 7.45 1.00
N GLY A 1040 4.53 8.69 0.55
CA GLY A 1040 3.86 9.27 -0.62
C GLY A 1040 4.12 8.47 -1.90
N GLY A 1041 5.36 8.03 -2.11
CA GLY A 1041 5.75 7.16 -3.22
C GLY A 1041 5.08 5.77 -3.19
N VAL A 1042 4.98 5.15 -2.01
CA VAL A 1042 4.29 3.86 -1.81
C VAL A 1042 2.79 4.01 -2.04
N ILE A 1043 2.13 5.00 -1.42
CA ILE A 1043 0.69 5.24 -1.62
C ILE A 1043 0.38 5.49 -3.10
N SER A 1044 1.24 6.26 -3.78
CA SER A 1044 1.12 6.45 -5.23
C SER A 1044 1.22 5.13 -6.00
N GLY A 1045 2.20 4.28 -5.71
CA GLY A 1045 2.35 2.99 -6.39
C GLY A 1045 1.20 2.03 -6.12
N LEU A 1046 0.71 1.95 -4.87
CA LEU A 1046 -0.49 1.18 -4.53
C LEU A 1046 -1.71 1.69 -5.30
N ASN A 1047 -1.86 3.01 -5.43
CA ASN A 1047 -2.95 3.61 -6.19
C ASN A 1047 -2.80 3.34 -7.70
N CYS A 1048 -1.59 3.43 -8.24
CA CYS A 1048 -1.29 3.05 -9.62
C CYS A 1048 -1.67 1.59 -9.88
N ALA A 1049 -1.35 0.69 -8.95
CA ALA A 1049 -1.73 -0.71 -9.06
C ALA A 1049 -3.26 -0.89 -9.11
N ARG A 1050 -4.02 -0.19 -8.25
CA ARG A 1050 -5.51 -0.18 -8.28
C ARG A 1050 -6.04 0.24 -9.66
N PHE A 1051 -5.56 1.38 -10.18
CA PHE A 1051 -6.02 1.90 -11.47
C PHE A 1051 -5.58 1.03 -12.64
N PHE A 1052 -4.40 0.42 -12.55
CA PHE A 1052 -3.86 -0.44 -13.58
C PHE A 1052 -4.66 -1.74 -13.68
N THR A 1053 -4.94 -2.43 -12.56
CA THR A 1053 -5.58 -3.76 -12.56
C THR A 1053 -7.08 -3.75 -12.33
N ASN A 1054 -7.63 -2.66 -11.76
CA ASN A 1054 -8.98 -2.58 -11.20
C ASN A 1054 -9.22 -3.54 -10.02
N TRP A 1055 -8.16 -4.02 -9.35
CA TRP A 1055 -8.23 -4.92 -8.19
C TRP A 1055 -8.38 -4.16 -6.87
N PRO A 1056 -8.95 -4.79 -5.82
CA PRO A 1056 -9.13 -4.18 -4.50
C PRO A 1056 -7.84 -4.18 -3.68
N ILE A 1057 -6.78 -3.55 -4.19
CA ILE A 1057 -5.49 -3.44 -3.48
C ILE A 1057 -5.66 -2.53 -2.26
N PRO A 1058 -5.30 -2.93 -1.03
CA PRO A 1058 -5.47 -2.07 0.15
C PRO A 1058 -4.50 -0.89 0.15
N ILE A 1059 -4.97 0.26 0.67
CA ILE A 1059 -4.16 1.43 1.03
C ILE A 1059 -4.68 1.83 2.41
N TYR A 1060 -3.80 1.78 3.41
CA TYR A 1060 -4.18 2.08 4.79
C TYR A 1060 -4.20 3.58 5.05
N ASN A 1061 -5.00 3.97 6.03
CA ASN A 1061 -5.21 5.36 6.41
C ASN A 1061 -5.68 6.25 5.25
N ALA A 1062 -6.44 5.71 4.29
CA ALA A 1062 -7.06 6.48 3.23
C ALA A 1062 -8.28 5.74 2.63
N THR A 1063 -9.41 6.41 2.57
CA THR A 1063 -10.54 6.03 1.73
C THR A 1063 -10.26 6.37 0.26
N LYS A 1064 -11.13 5.93 -0.66
CA LYS A 1064 -11.05 6.38 -2.06
C LYS A 1064 -11.27 7.88 -2.19
N GLU A 1065 -12.12 8.48 -1.35
CA GLU A 1065 -12.40 9.91 -1.35
C GLU A 1065 -11.18 10.69 -0.85
N ASP A 1066 -10.50 10.23 0.20
CA ASP A 1066 -9.31 10.90 0.76
C ASP A 1066 -8.16 10.98 -0.27
N LEU A 1067 -8.01 9.96 -1.12
CA LEU A 1067 -6.99 9.96 -2.18
C LEU A 1067 -7.27 11.03 -3.24
N ILE A 1068 -8.54 11.33 -3.51
CA ILE A 1068 -8.97 12.31 -4.50
C ILE A 1068 -9.01 13.71 -3.87
N HIS A 1069 -9.78 13.87 -2.80
CA HIS A 1069 -10.13 15.15 -2.18
C HIS A 1069 -9.23 15.55 -1.02
N GLY A 1070 -8.52 14.60 -0.41
CA GLY A 1070 -7.63 14.83 0.72
C GLY A 1070 -8.27 14.51 2.07
N PRO A 1071 -7.43 14.49 3.13
CA PRO A 1071 -7.87 14.37 4.52
C PRO A 1071 -8.61 15.62 5.02
#